data_AF-A0AAV4DEE5-F1
#
_entry.id   AF-A0AAV4DEE5-F1
#
_cell.length_a   1.000
_cell.length_b   1.000
_cell.length_c   1.000
_cell.angle_alpha   90.00
_cell.angle_beta   90.00
_cell.angle_gamma   90.00
#
_symmetry.space_group_name_H-M   'P 1'
#
loop_
_entity.id
_entity.type
_entity.pdbx_description
1 polymer ?
#
loop_
_entity_poly.entity_id
_entity_poly.type
_entity_poly.pdbx_seq_one_letter_code
_entity_poly.pdbx_strand_id
1 'polypeptide(L)'
;MWQQYLIASLAVMAAVTGFTAAAVATVQLDQDTAAQLKNLQQTVESLGRQMMQQQTFVEERIRSDGMSGIKTLRHQSEGTRPYYGDHHIGGAALSAHDHADYDRTIGLGEFVAVMNGVDFRTRHNDYKFKMPSRTSKNFNSVEDVPFPEVPPAVKNKRTVQEQIDEMRLWFKAFKEQDYSVRDYRKYFKPNLCYLEGGWTLNSKTLDEPFESDRHHLDATSWFDLQEKIRWTSYAGSKSNLENFAFLPTVMYNITDGIPQYAQWNYRIVCHPLKQDVPTSYLKVQDDLSTRLRRKYRWDKMENQRAARFKINEFGTERNTQYTLMDSIMAEIPGKDNYGTNISDAAFGLMTYDISKTGYVPLNAGHYHRWYKVARAGAMGLQINHRGFRDENMWMAMTTQRNIMPLTVKRCQGRNCVWETRRVTYAIPLEMIYSTPLSNWNPYNLELKQESIVSRNGRSGGSQANKAFNGTSTRHFYRTPVEFYHGGTAERDAADTARNGAGVLDRKGEVKQCAPTGFRIMTPSIDGVGAVRLRYPIFPVHSEGSTVGMEIDALKRAVMQMSTYSYLYEEIPLGQPLPVDDDVTFHVRDSYRNPPGLHGHDFTITAAEHKAMLNGTELQVTTTYNLAHNHQLTIYYNKNNQRYLIRKCDDDTAACWDGHSSILTRVRV
;
A
#
# COMPACT_ATOMS: atom_id res chain seq x y z
N MET A 1 26.61 99.73 -33.19
CA MET A 1 26.54 99.09 -34.52
C MET A 1 27.21 97.73 -34.43
N TRP A 2 26.50 96.78 -33.84
CA TRP A 2 27.03 95.48 -33.43
C TRP A 2 26.19 94.36 -34.05
N GLN A 3 26.90 93.30 -34.44
CA GLN A 3 26.41 91.98 -34.84
C GLN A 3 25.12 91.56 -34.14
N GLN A 4 24.08 91.28 -34.93
CA GLN A 4 23.01 90.31 -34.69
C GLN A 4 22.06 90.35 -35.90
N TYR A 5 21.25 89.30 -36.09
CA TYR A 5 20.34 89.05 -37.23
C TYR A 5 20.92 88.23 -38.40
N LEU A 6 21.29 86.99 -38.08
CA LEU A 6 21.16 85.86 -39.01
C LEU A 6 20.79 84.60 -38.21
N ILE A 7 19.72 84.71 -37.42
CA ILE A 7 19.09 83.63 -36.67
C ILE A 7 17.58 83.83 -36.79
N ALA A 8 16.84 82.73 -36.96
CA ALA A 8 15.43 82.61 -37.36
C ALA A 8 15.26 82.70 -38.88
N SER A 9 14.98 81.61 -39.60
CA SER A 9 13.60 81.09 -39.62
C SER A 9 13.45 79.68 -40.24
N LEU A 10 14.43 78.76 -40.17
CA LEU A 10 14.26 77.46 -40.89
C LEU A 10 14.76 76.18 -40.20
N ALA A 11 15.14 76.20 -38.91
CA ALA A 11 15.63 74.99 -38.23
C ALA A 11 14.94 74.64 -36.89
N VAL A 12 13.89 75.36 -36.45
CA VAL A 12 13.27 75.13 -35.12
C VAL A 12 11.86 74.52 -35.18
N MET A 13 11.18 74.49 -36.34
CA MET A 13 9.83 73.90 -36.42
C MET A 13 9.75 72.43 -36.83
N ALA A 14 10.84 71.81 -37.28
CA ALA A 14 10.87 70.38 -37.63
C ALA A 14 11.43 69.49 -36.49
N ALA A 15 12.30 70.03 -35.62
CA ALA A 15 12.88 69.28 -34.51
C ALA A 15 11.94 69.18 -33.30
N VAL A 16 11.15 70.23 -33.00
CA VAL A 16 10.22 70.19 -31.86
C VAL A 16 8.99 69.33 -32.16
N THR A 17 8.49 69.32 -33.39
CA THR A 17 7.33 68.51 -33.81
C THR A 17 7.67 67.02 -33.99
N GLY A 18 8.86 66.72 -34.53
CA GLY A 18 9.36 65.34 -34.68
C GLY A 18 9.65 64.66 -33.34
N PHE A 19 10.23 65.38 -32.37
CA PHE A 19 10.45 64.84 -31.02
C PHE A 19 9.16 64.70 -30.22
N THR A 20 8.18 65.60 -30.35
CA THR A 20 6.88 65.43 -29.69
C THR A 20 6.04 64.33 -30.32
N ALA A 21 6.04 64.18 -31.65
CA ALA A 21 5.30 63.11 -32.32
C ALA A 21 5.91 61.73 -32.04
N ALA A 22 7.25 61.62 -32.03
CA ALA A 22 7.94 60.39 -31.63
C ALA A 22 7.70 60.06 -30.16
N ALA A 23 7.79 61.04 -29.25
CA ALA A 23 7.52 60.84 -27.82
C ALA A 23 6.05 60.46 -27.54
N VAL A 24 5.10 61.11 -28.21
CA VAL A 24 3.67 60.78 -28.11
C VAL A 24 3.39 59.41 -28.72
N ALA A 25 4.00 59.06 -29.86
CA ALA A 25 3.87 57.72 -30.45
C ALA A 25 4.47 56.63 -29.56
N THR A 26 5.61 56.87 -28.89
CA THR A 26 6.16 55.93 -27.91
C THR A 26 5.29 55.82 -26.67
N VAL A 27 4.74 56.91 -26.15
CA VAL A 27 3.81 56.89 -25.00
C VAL A 27 2.51 56.17 -25.35
N GLN A 28 1.98 56.37 -26.56
CA GLN A 28 0.78 55.69 -27.04
C GLN A 28 1.04 54.19 -27.26
N LEU A 29 2.19 53.83 -27.84
CA LEU A 29 2.62 52.43 -28.01
C LEU A 29 2.82 51.74 -26.65
N ASP A 30 3.39 52.43 -25.66
CA ASP A 30 3.55 51.92 -24.30
C ASP A 30 2.19 51.73 -23.60
N GLN A 31 1.24 52.65 -23.80
CA GLN A 31 -0.13 52.52 -23.28
C GLN A 31 -0.90 51.38 -23.94
N ASP A 32 -0.81 51.24 -25.26
CA ASP A 32 -1.46 50.16 -26.01
C ASP A 32 -0.85 48.80 -25.66
N THR A 33 0.47 48.71 -25.49
CA THR A 33 1.17 47.50 -25.05
C THR A 33 0.79 47.13 -23.61
N ALA A 34 0.70 48.12 -22.71
CA ALA A 34 0.24 47.90 -21.34
C ALA A 34 -1.22 47.44 -21.28
N ALA A 35 -2.09 48.00 -22.12
CA ALA A 35 -3.49 47.59 -22.24
C ALA A 35 -3.61 46.17 -22.80
N GLN A 36 -2.82 45.81 -23.81
CA GLN A 36 -2.75 44.45 -24.36
C GLN A 36 -2.22 43.44 -23.34
N LEU A 37 -1.16 43.79 -22.60
CA LEU A 37 -0.62 42.93 -21.53
C LEU A 37 -1.66 42.68 -20.43
N LYS A 38 -2.40 43.72 -20.03
CA LYS A 38 -3.48 43.61 -19.06
C LYS A 38 -4.64 42.73 -19.57
N ASN A 39 -5.00 42.85 -20.85
CA ASN A 39 -6.01 42.00 -21.46
C ASN A 39 -5.56 40.53 -21.51
N LEU A 40 -4.29 40.28 -21.88
CA LEU A 40 -3.71 38.94 -21.83
C LEU A 40 -3.70 38.37 -20.41
N GLN A 41 -3.31 39.15 -19.40
CA GLN A 41 -3.38 38.74 -18.00
C GLN A 41 -4.80 38.36 -17.59
N GLN A 42 -5.81 39.17 -17.93
CA GLN A 42 -7.21 38.90 -17.65
C GLN A 42 -7.72 37.63 -18.37
N THR A 43 -7.29 37.41 -19.61
CA THR A 43 -7.62 36.22 -20.39
C THR A 43 -7.02 34.98 -19.76
N VAL A 44 -5.73 35.01 -19.40
CA VAL A 44 -5.04 33.91 -18.71
C VAL A 44 -5.68 33.61 -17.36
N GLU A 45 -6.04 34.64 -16.58
CA GLU A 45 -6.76 34.45 -15.32
C GLU A 45 -8.13 33.80 -15.51
N SER A 46 -8.87 34.20 -16.54
CA SER A 46 -10.19 33.64 -16.84
C SER A 46 -10.09 32.18 -17.28
N LEU A 47 -9.17 31.87 -18.19
CA LEU A 47 -8.91 30.50 -18.65
C LEU A 47 -8.40 29.61 -17.53
N GLY A 48 -7.48 30.11 -16.71
CA GLY A 48 -6.96 29.34 -15.59
C GLY A 48 -8.03 29.12 -14.52
N ARG A 49 -8.92 30.09 -14.24
CA ARG A 49 -10.10 29.88 -13.38
C ARG A 49 -11.02 28.78 -13.92
N GLN A 50 -11.27 28.77 -15.23
CA GLN A 50 -12.04 27.70 -15.86
C GLN A 50 -11.36 26.33 -15.70
N MET A 51 -10.05 26.26 -15.87
CA MET A 51 -9.27 25.02 -15.65
C MET A 51 -9.35 24.54 -14.19
N MET A 52 -9.23 25.45 -13.21
CA MET A 52 -9.41 25.13 -11.79
C MET A 52 -10.81 24.56 -11.51
N GLN A 53 -11.85 25.14 -12.13
CA GLN A 53 -13.23 24.66 -12.00
C GLN A 53 -13.44 23.29 -12.67
N GLN A 54 -12.84 23.05 -13.84
CA GLN A 54 -12.88 21.75 -14.51
C GLN A 54 -12.22 20.66 -13.66
N GLN A 55 -11.06 20.95 -13.06
CA GLN A 55 -10.40 20.02 -12.15
C GLN A 55 -11.27 19.74 -10.91
N THR A 56 -11.85 20.78 -10.30
CA THR A 56 -12.77 20.62 -9.17
C THR A 56 -13.98 19.78 -9.55
N PHE A 57 -14.54 19.98 -10.74
CA PHE A 57 -15.66 19.18 -11.25
C PHE A 57 -15.31 17.70 -11.40
N VAL A 58 -14.11 17.37 -11.91
CA VAL A 58 -13.64 15.99 -11.99
C VAL A 58 -13.51 15.37 -10.60
N GLU A 59 -12.92 16.10 -9.65
CA GLU A 59 -12.79 15.61 -8.27
C GLU A 59 -14.15 15.42 -7.59
N GLU A 60 -15.08 16.36 -7.75
CA GLU A 60 -16.45 16.23 -7.20
C GLU A 60 -17.21 15.09 -7.85
N ARG A 61 -17.04 14.88 -9.16
CA ARG A 61 -17.58 13.70 -9.83
C ARG A 61 -17.04 12.42 -9.20
N ILE A 62 -15.73 12.32 -8.97
CA ILE A 62 -15.15 11.13 -8.33
C ILE A 62 -15.66 10.95 -6.89
N ARG A 63 -15.78 12.03 -6.10
CA ARG A 63 -16.37 12.01 -4.75
C ARG A 63 -17.84 11.56 -4.76
N SER A 64 -18.58 11.92 -5.80
CA SER A 64 -19.98 11.51 -5.98
C SER A 64 -20.12 10.12 -6.55
N ASP A 65 -19.16 9.71 -7.39
CA ASP A 65 -19.12 8.39 -8.00
C ASP A 65 -18.90 7.41 -6.87
N GLY A 66 -17.88 7.53 -6.02
CA GLY A 66 -17.74 6.69 -4.83
C GLY A 66 -16.77 7.14 -3.74
N MET A 67 -16.69 6.36 -2.66
CA MET A 67 -15.89 6.67 -1.45
C MET A 67 -14.39 6.47 -1.67
N SER A 68 -13.54 7.12 -0.86
CA SER A 68 -12.09 6.90 -0.91
C SER A 68 -11.74 5.42 -0.68
N GLY A 69 -10.66 4.96 -1.31
CA GLY A 69 -10.22 3.59 -1.19
C GLY A 69 -9.35 3.12 -2.33
N ILE A 70 -9.03 1.84 -2.32
CA ILE A 70 -8.27 1.17 -3.36
C ILE A 70 -9.19 0.88 -4.54
N LYS A 71 -8.76 1.27 -5.74
CA LYS A 71 -9.54 1.11 -6.97
C LYS A 71 -9.17 -0.15 -7.74
N THR A 72 -7.87 -0.41 -7.91
CA THR A 72 -7.37 -1.61 -8.59
C THR A 72 -5.88 -1.83 -8.33
N LEU A 73 -5.41 -3.03 -8.63
CA LEU A 73 -3.99 -3.36 -8.73
C LEU A 73 -3.52 -3.34 -10.18
N ARG A 74 -2.21 -3.53 -10.35
CA ARG A 74 -1.64 -3.91 -11.64
C ARG A 74 -2.24 -5.23 -12.10
N HIS A 75 -2.61 -5.26 -13.37
CA HIS A 75 -3.11 -6.44 -14.03
C HIS A 75 -1.98 -7.43 -14.32
N GLN A 76 -2.08 -8.66 -13.82
CA GLN A 76 -1.15 -9.76 -14.11
C GLN A 76 -1.85 -10.98 -14.70
N SER A 77 -3.12 -11.18 -14.36
CA SER A 77 -3.95 -12.29 -14.81
C SER A 77 -5.17 -11.78 -15.55
N GLU A 78 -5.54 -12.43 -16.65
CA GLU A 78 -6.77 -12.19 -17.40
C GLU A 78 -7.57 -13.49 -17.58
N GLY A 79 -8.75 -13.40 -18.18
CA GLY A 79 -9.51 -14.57 -18.56
C GLY A 79 -10.75 -14.26 -19.38
N THR A 80 -11.53 -15.29 -19.70
CA THR A 80 -12.72 -15.17 -20.58
C THR A 80 -13.88 -14.39 -19.98
N ARG A 81 -13.76 -13.97 -18.71
CA ARG A 81 -14.74 -13.14 -18.00
C ARG A 81 -14.05 -12.12 -17.12
N PRO A 82 -14.70 -10.98 -16.82
CA PRO A 82 -14.09 -9.89 -16.07
C PRO A 82 -13.53 -10.29 -14.70
N TYR A 83 -14.21 -11.19 -13.95
CA TYR A 83 -13.77 -11.62 -12.63
C TYR A 83 -12.51 -12.50 -12.62
N TYR A 84 -12.01 -12.94 -13.78
CA TYR A 84 -10.70 -13.59 -13.85
C TYR A 84 -9.56 -12.57 -13.74
N GLY A 85 -9.83 -11.31 -14.12
CA GLY A 85 -8.89 -10.20 -14.03
C GLY A 85 -8.50 -9.86 -12.60
N ASP A 86 -7.27 -9.39 -12.41
CA ASP A 86 -6.86 -8.82 -11.12
C ASP A 86 -7.58 -7.49 -10.86
N HIS A 87 -8.02 -7.33 -9.60
CA HIS A 87 -8.68 -6.12 -9.10
C HIS A 87 -7.92 -5.61 -7.86
N HIS A 88 -8.58 -5.12 -6.81
CA HIS A 88 -7.96 -4.86 -5.50
C HIS A 88 -7.36 -6.10 -4.81
N ILE A 89 -7.56 -7.30 -5.38
CA ILE A 89 -6.93 -8.57 -4.99
C ILE A 89 -6.42 -9.30 -6.25
N GLY A 90 -5.12 -9.61 -6.25
CA GLY A 90 -4.46 -10.41 -7.30
C GLY A 90 -4.17 -11.83 -6.82
N GLY A 91 -2.89 -12.14 -6.56
CA GLY A 91 -2.49 -13.31 -5.76
C GLY A 91 -2.65 -13.09 -4.26
N ALA A 92 -2.46 -11.86 -3.81
CA ALA A 92 -2.66 -11.42 -2.43
C ALA A 92 -3.48 -10.13 -2.40
N ALA A 93 -4.10 -9.83 -1.26
CA ALA A 93 -4.78 -8.55 -1.07
C ALA A 93 -3.76 -7.41 -1.12
N LEU A 94 -4.03 -6.38 -1.93
CA LEU A 94 -3.09 -5.31 -2.27
C LEU A 94 -1.72 -5.78 -2.85
N SER A 95 -1.63 -7.00 -3.38
CA SER A 95 -0.34 -7.62 -3.74
C SER A 95 0.69 -7.57 -2.60
N ALA A 96 0.21 -7.72 -1.36
CA ALA A 96 1.08 -7.86 -0.20
C ALA A 96 1.96 -9.10 -0.34
N HIS A 97 3.23 -8.97 0.03
CA HIS A 97 4.23 -10.04 -0.04
C HIS A 97 5.27 -9.88 1.08
N ASP A 98 6.15 -10.86 1.24
CA ASP A 98 7.02 -11.01 2.40
C ASP A 98 8.47 -10.59 2.11
N HIS A 99 8.97 -9.66 2.94
CA HIS A 99 10.40 -9.32 3.03
C HIS A 99 10.99 -9.76 4.37
N ALA A 100 10.79 -11.02 4.71
CA ALA A 100 11.16 -11.54 6.03
C ALA A 100 12.69 -11.59 6.27
N ASP A 101 13.50 -11.42 5.24
CA ASP A 101 14.96 -11.27 5.32
C ASP A 101 15.42 -9.81 5.52
N TYR A 102 14.48 -8.87 5.60
CA TYR A 102 14.73 -7.47 5.95
C TYR A 102 14.16 -7.16 7.34
N ASP A 103 14.78 -6.25 8.08
CA ASP A 103 14.38 -5.97 9.47
C ASP A 103 12.98 -5.32 9.57
N ARG A 104 12.72 -4.33 8.72
CA ARG A 104 11.58 -3.41 8.81
C ARG A 104 10.84 -3.23 7.50
N THR A 105 11.10 -4.05 6.50
CA THR A 105 10.53 -3.86 5.17
C THR A 105 9.24 -4.65 5.07
N ILE A 106 8.19 -3.97 4.61
CA ILE A 106 6.86 -4.54 4.44
C ILE A 106 6.54 -4.48 2.95
N GLY A 107 6.38 -5.66 2.34
CA GLY A 107 6.10 -5.79 0.91
C GLY A 107 4.65 -5.46 0.60
N LEU A 108 4.44 -4.55 -0.33
CA LEU A 108 3.13 -4.14 -0.84
C LEU A 108 3.27 -3.72 -2.31
N GLY A 109 2.42 -4.24 -3.19
CA GLY A 109 2.56 -3.97 -4.63
C GLY A 109 2.11 -2.55 -5.04
N GLU A 110 2.12 -2.31 -6.35
CA GLU A 110 1.53 -1.12 -6.97
C GLU A 110 0.01 -1.18 -6.91
N PHE A 111 -0.63 -0.07 -6.56
CA PHE A 111 -2.07 0.06 -6.60
C PHE A 111 -2.51 1.44 -7.05
N VAL A 112 -3.75 1.51 -7.53
CA VAL A 112 -4.46 2.76 -7.80
C VAL A 112 -5.36 3.04 -6.60
N ALA A 113 -5.27 4.25 -6.06
CA ALA A 113 -6.08 4.70 -4.95
C ALA A 113 -6.85 5.98 -5.31
N VAL A 114 -8.04 6.10 -4.73
CA VAL A 114 -8.83 7.32 -4.74
C VAL A 114 -8.84 7.87 -3.32
N MET A 115 -8.48 9.13 -3.15
CA MET A 115 -8.51 9.81 -1.86
C MET A 115 -9.03 11.23 -2.02
N ASN A 116 -10.17 11.52 -1.38
CA ASN A 116 -10.88 12.79 -1.50
C ASN A 116 -11.09 13.24 -2.96
N GLY A 117 -11.52 12.34 -3.85
CA GLY A 117 -11.74 12.66 -5.27
C GLY A 117 -10.48 12.66 -6.14
N VAL A 118 -9.29 12.42 -5.58
CA VAL A 118 -8.03 12.35 -6.34
C VAL A 118 -7.67 10.91 -6.64
N ASP A 119 -7.64 10.56 -7.93
CA ASP A 119 -7.21 9.24 -8.44
C ASP A 119 -5.72 9.26 -8.78
N PHE A 120 -4.93 8.37 -8.17
CA PHE A 120 -3.48 8.30 -8.37
C PHE A 120 -2.97 6.86 -8.31
N ARG A 121 -1.84 6.59 -8.99
CA ARG A 121 -1.18 5.27 -9.01
C ARG A 121 0.12 5.35 -8.24
N THR A 122 0.31 4.44 -7.29
CA THR A 122 1.58 4.33 -6.55
C THR A 122 2.66 3.67 -7.39
N ARG A 123 3.92 3.80 -6.95
CA ARG A 123 4.99 2.85 -7.35
C ARG A 123 4.82 1.55 -6.56
N HIS A 124 5.71 0.57 -6.78
CA HIS A 124 5.78 -0.59 -5.90
C HIS A 124 6.15 -0.14 -4.49
N ASN A 125 5.44 -0.62 -3.47
CA ASN A 125 5.47 -0.09 -2.12
C ASN A 125 6.17 -1.06 -1.14
N ASP A 126 7.48 -1.23 -1.26
CA ASP A 126 8.28 -1.93 -0.22
C ASP A 126 8.61 -0.95 0.90
N TYR A 127 7.60 -0.58 1.70
CA TYR A 127 7.69 0.50 2.66
C TYR A 127 8.33 0.06 3.99
N LYS A 128 8.95 1.01 4.70
CA LYS A 128 9.55 0.75 6.01
C LYS A 128 8.53 0.87 7.15
N PHE A 129 8.67 0.00 8.14
CA PHE A 129 7.90 0.00 9.39
C PHE A 129 8.31 1.15 10.31
N LYS A 130 7.88 2.36 9.91
CA LYS A 130 8.18 3.66 10.54
C LYS A 130 6.90 4.40 10.90
N MET A 131 6.99 5.27 11.89
CA MET A 131 5.92 6.14 12.36
C MET A 131 6.29 7.62 12.23
N PRO A 132 5.32 8.55 12.25
CA PRO A 132 5.60 9.97 12.37
C PRO A 132 6.52 10.27 13.55
N SER A 133 7.43 11.25 13.40
CA SER A 133 8.40 11.54 14.46
C SER A 133 7.72 12.01 15.75
N ARG A 134 8.14 11.48 16.90
CA ARG A 134 7.65 11.95 18.21
C ARG A 134 8.34 13.23 18.67
N THR A 135 9.50 13.56 18.08
CA THR A 135 10.38 14.63 18.55
C THR A 135 10.53 15.77 17.54
N SER A 136 10.33 15.51 16.25
CA SER A 136 10.47 16.49 15.17
C SER A 136 9.11 16.91 14.61
N LYS A 137 8.97 18.20 14.29
CA LYS A 137 7.84 18.75 13.53
C LYS A 137 8.16 18.96 12.05
N ASN A 138 9.32 18.52 11.58
CA ASN A 138 9.72 18.73 10.20
C ASN A 138 8.85 17.89 9.25
N PHE A 139 8.61 18.44 8.06
CA PHE A 139 7.87 17.78 6.99
C PHE A 139 8.41 16.38 6.71
N ASN A 140 7.52 15.39 6.64
CA ASN A 140 7.83 13.97 6.41
C ASN A 140 8.84 13.33 7.40
N SER A 141 9.12 13.96 8.54
CA SER A 141 10.00 13.36 9.54
C SER A 141 9.37 12.11 10.16
N VAL A 142 10.12 11.01 10.14
CA VAL A 142 9.69 9.69 10.63
C VAL A 142 10.75 9.10 11.55
N GLU A 143 10.34 8.15 12.39
CA GLU A 143 11.21 7.33 13.21
C GLU A 143 10.77 5.86 13.17
N ASP A 144 11.66 4.95 13.51
CA ASP A 144 11.33 3.52 13.53
C ASP A 144 10.24 3.22 14.57
N VAL A 145 9.27 2.39 14.20
CA VAL A 145 8.34 1.82 15.18
C VAL A 145 9.14 0.90 16.12
N PRO A 146 9.09 1.10 17.45
CA PRO A 146 9.83 0.24 18.37
C PRO A 146 9.38 -1.21 18.24
N PHE A 147 10.33 -2.14 18.12
CA PHE A 147 10.00 -3.56 18.16
C PHE A 147 9.61 -3.98 19.59
N PRO A 148 8.64 -4.89 19.74
CA PRO A 148 8.26 -5.39 21.06
C PRO A 148 9.42 -6.06 21.77
N GLU A 149 9.43 -6.00 23.09
CA GLU A 149 10.40 -6.75 23.88
C GLU A 149 10.15 -8.26 23.80
N VAL A 150 11.20 -9.04 24.03
CA VAL A 150 11.07 -10.49 24.22
C VAL A 150 10.59 -10.76 25.64
N PRO A 151 9.53 -11.57 25.85
CA PRO A 151 9.06 -11.93 27.19
C PRO A 151 10.20 -12.45 28.08
N PRO A 152 10.30 -11.99 29.36
CA PRO A 152 11.30 -12.51 30.29
C PRO A 152 11.21 -14.03 30.48
N ALA A 153 9.98 -14.58 30.42
CA ALA A 153 9.75 -16.03 30.48
C ALA A 153 10.48 -16.81 29.39
N VAL A 154 10.69 -16.20 28.21
CA VAL A 154 11.52 -16.77 27.14
C VAL A 154 13.00 -16.51 27.43
N LYS A 155 13.40 -15.24 27.64
CA LYS A 155 14.81 -14.86 27.82
C LYS A 155 15.52 -15.60 28.96
N ASN A 156 14.78 -15.94 30.02
CA ASN A 156 15.33 -16.56 31.23
C ASN A 156 15.49 -18.09 31.12
N LYS A 157 15.09 -18.72 30.01
CA LYS A 157 15.34 -20.15 29.80
C LYS A 157 16.83 -20.41 29.55
N ARG A 158 17.31 -21.58 29.99
CA ARG A 158 18.74 -21.90 30.02
C ARG A 158 19.26 -22.31 28.66
N THR A 159 18.44 -23.00 27.87
CA THR A 159 18.82 -23.50 26.55
C THR A 159 18.02 -22.83 25.44
N VAL A 160 18.57 -22.78 24.24
CA VAL A 160 17.84 -22.27 23.06
C VAL A 160 16.58 -23.09 22.78
N GLN A 161 16.63 -24.41 22.99
CA GLN A 161 15.44 -25.26 22.81
C GLN A 161 14.32 -24.90 23.79
N GLU A 162 14.64 -24.69 25.07
CA GLU A 162 13.64 -24.22 26.05
C GLU A 162 13.09 -22.82 25.69
N GLN A 163 13.92 -21.93 25.13
CA GLN A 163 13.45 -20.64 24.61
C GLN A 163 12.48 -20.82 23.44
N ILE A 164 12.80 -21.73 22.51
CA ILE A 164 11.95 -22.07 21.36
C ILE A 164 10.59 -22.58 21.86
N ASP A 165 10.60 -23.56 22.76
CA ASP A 165 9.37 -24.18 23.26
C ASP A 165 8.49 -23.16 24.00
N GLU A 166 9.08 -22.26 24.80
CA GLU A 166 8.33 -21.19 25.44
C GLU A 166 7.80 -20.17 24.42
N MET A 167 8.61 -19.74 23.44
CA MET A 167 8.18 -18.79 22.41
C MET A 167 7.00 -19.34 21.61
N ARG A 168 6.98 -20.64 21.31
CA ARG A 168 5.84 -21.30 20.63
C ARG A 168 4.55 -21.18 21.44
N LEU A 169 4.62 -21.29 22.76
CA LEU A 169 3.46 -21.11 23.63
C LEU A 169 2.94 -19.65 23.65
N TRP A 170 3.82 -18.66 23.46
CA TRP A 170 3.39 -17.26 23.29
C TRP A 170 2.66 -17.03 21.96
N PHE A 171 3.13 -17.65 20.87
CA PHE A 171 2.43 -17.63 19.58
C PHE A 171 1.10 -18.40 19.64
N LYS A 172 1.04 -19.50 20.38
CA LYS A 172 -0.20 -20.24 20.65
C LYS A 172 -1.22 -19.35 21.35
N ALA A 173 -0.81 -18.69 22.43
CA ALA A 173 -1.64 -17.75 23.18
C ALA A 173 -2.19 -16.62 22.29
N PHE A 174 -1.34 -16.03 21.44
CA PHE A 174 -1.79 -15.03 20.46
C PHE A 174 -2.79 -15.62 19.45
N LYS A 175 -2.49 -16.77 18.84
CA LYS A 175 -3.37 -17.41 17.84
C LYS A 175 -4.74 -17.76 18.42
N GLU A 176 -4.76 -18.32 19.62
CA GLU A 176 -5.98 -18.76 20.30
C GLU A 176 -6.68 -17.59 21.04
N GLN A 177 -6.07 -16.40 21.03
CA GLN A 177 -6.51 -15.22 21.79
C GLN A 177 -6.66 -15.49 23.30
N ASP A 178 -5.92 -16.47 23.83
CA ASP A 178 -5.91 -16.86 25.24
C ASP A 178 -4.72 -16.23 25.98
N TYR A 179 -5.00 -15.22 26.78
CA TYR A 179 -4.02 -14.49 27.59
C TYR A 179 -4.02 -14.90 29.07
N SER A 180 -4.69 -16.01 29.44
CA SER A 180 -4.81 -16.46 30.83
C SER A 180 -3.47 -16.84 31.46
N VAL A 181 -2.61 -17.51 30.71
CA VAL A 181 -1.28 -17.95 31.16
C VAL A 181 -0.16 -17.09 30.57
N ARG A 182 -0.29 -16.70 29.30
CA ARG A 182 0.71 -15.94 28.55
C ARG A 182 0.05 -14.69 27.98
N ASP A 183 0.10 -13.60 28.74
CA ASP A 183 -0.51 -12.33 28.33
C ASP A 183 0.27 -11.68 27.18
N TYR A 184 -0.02 -12.15 25.96
CA TYR A 184 0.66 -11.78 24.73
C TYR A 184 0.52 -10.30 24.40
N ARG A 185 -0.51 -9.60 24.90
CA ARG A 185 -0.87 -8.21 24.54
C ARG A 185 0.25 -7.20 24.87
N LYS A 186 1.16 -7.56 25.76
CA LYS A 186 2.36 -6.77 26.08
C LYS A 186 3.47 -6.88 25.05
N TYR A 187 3.49 -7.97 24.28
CA TYR A 187 4.62 -8.38 23.44
C TYR A 187 4.24 -8.60 21.97
N PHE A 188 2.95 -8.71 21.66
CA PHE A 188 2.38 -8.69 20.32
C PHE A 188 1.61 -7.39 20.21
N LYS A 189 2.15 -6.43 19.43
CA LYS A 189 1.61 -5.07 19.38
C LYS A 189 0.89 -4.86 18.06
N PRO A 190 -0.39 -4.45 18.06
CA PRO A 190 -1.07 -4.02 16.85
C PRO A 190 -0.53 -2.66 16.39
N ASN A 191 -0.35 -2.51 15.09
CA ASN A 191 0.09 -1.29 14.44
C ASN A 191 -0.78 -1.07 13.21
N LEU A 192 -1.33 0.13 13.07
CA LEU A 192 -2.07 0.48 11.87
C LEU A 192 -1.12 1.13 10.86
N CYS A 193 -0.96 0.53 9.69
CA CYS A 193 -0.30 1.15 8.55
C CYS A 193 -1.35 1.77 7.63
N TYR A 194 -1.10 2.99 7.18
CA TYR A 194 -2.07 3.83 6.49
C TYR A 194 -1.42 4.57 5.32
N LEU A 195 -2.23 4.85 4.31
CA LEU A 195 -1.87 5.68 3.17
C LEU A 195 -2.26 7.12 3.50
N GLU A 196 -1.29 8.02 3.46
CA GLU A 196 -1.49 9.45 3.66
C GLU A 196 -1.25 10.21 2.36
N GLY A 197 -2.21 11.01 1.90
CA GLY A 197 -2.12 11.82 0.69
C GLY A 197 -2.34 13.31 0.94
N GLY A 198 -1.77 14.14 0.08
CA GLY A 198 -2.03 15.59 0.09
C GLY A 198 -1.37 16.34 -1.05
N TRP A 199 -1.92 17.51 -1.35
CA TRP A 199 -1.36 18.45 -2.33
C TRP A 199 -0.12 19.15 -1.76
N THR A 200 1.00 19.07 -2.45
CA THR A 200 2.31 19.60 -2.02
C THR A 200 2.82 20.67 -2.97
N LEU A 201 3.60 21.62 -2.45
CA LEU A 201 4.10 22.80 -3.16
C LEU A 201 5.56 22.72 -3.63
N ASN A 202 6.33 21.72 -3.20
CA ASN A 202 7.75 21.63 -3.57
C ASN A 202 7.93 21.10 -5.01
N SER A 203 7.63 21.95 -6.00
CA SER A 203 7.37 21.57 -7.40
C SER A 203 8.56 21.43 -8.32
N LYS A 204 9.75 21.77 -7.83
CA LYS A 204 10.95 21.84 -8.68
C LYS A 204 11.85 20.59 -8.56
N THR A 205 11.71 19.82 -7.47
CA THR A 205 12.44 18.57 -7.25
C THR A 205 11.46 17.47 -6.87
N LEU A 206 11.75 16.24 -7.29
CA LEU A 206 10.99 15.07 -6.86
C LEU A 206 11.67 14.49 -5.61
N ASP A 207 11.14 14.83 -4.44
CA ASP A 207 11.59 14.22 -3.20
C ASP A 207 10.85 12.89 -2.99
N GLU A 208 11.59 11.82 -2.69
CA GLU A 208 10.98 10.53 -2.35
C GLU A 208 10.08 10.71 -1.12
N PRO A 209 8.77 10.37 -1.20
CA PRO A 209 7.86 10.71 -0.13
C PRO A 209 7.97 9.81 1.11
N PHE A 210 8.58 8.62 0.96
CA PHE A 210 8.91 7.70 2.06
C PHE A 210 9.99 6.69 1.65
N GLU A 211 10.71 6.16 2.65
CA GLU A 211 11.79 5.21 2.42
C GLU A 211 11.29 3.85 1.94
N SER A 212 11.97 3.32 0.91
CA SER A 212 11.82 1.95 0.42
C SER A 212 13.19 1.40 0.05
N ASP A 213 13.47 0.14 0.41
CA ASP A 213 14.80 -0.46 0.19
C ASP A 213 15.11 -0.76 -1.28
N ARG A 214 14.05 -1.00 -2.07
CA ARG A 214 14.13 -1.61 -3.39
C ARG A 214 13.57 -0.71 -4.49
N HIS A 215 12.70 0.23 -4.13
CA HIS A 215 12.01 1.09 -5.09
C HIS A 215 12.21 2.56 -4.75
N HIS A 216 12.29 3.38 -5.77
CA HIS A 216 12.37 4.83 -5.68
C HIS A 216 11.65 5.44 -6.87
N LEU A 217 11.27 6.70 -6.80
CA LEU A 217 10.75 7.40 -7.96
C LEU A 217 11.88 7.64 -8.97
N ASP A 218 11.81 6.96 -10.10
CA ASP A 218 12.78 7.12 -11.19
C ASP A 218 12.42 8.34 -12.04
N ALA A 219 12.58 9.52 -11.45
CA ALA A 219 12.45 10.81 -12.13
C ALA A 219 13.21 11.91 -11.39
N THR A 220 13.78 12.85 -12.16
CA THR A 220 14.54 13.99 -11.61
C THR A 220 13.64 15.17 -11.22
N SER A 221 12.46 15.25 -11.83
CA SER A 221 11.48 16.31 -11.61
C SER A 221 10.06 15.79 -11.85
N TRP A 222 9.07 16.59 -11.49
CA TRP A 222 7.66 16.26 -11.71
C TRP A 222 7.33 16.14 -13.20
N PHE A 223 7.89 17.01 -14.04
CA PHE A 223 7.68 16.97 -15.49
C PHE A 223 8.32 15.73 -16.12
N ASP A 224 9.51 15.33 -15.66
CA ASP A 224 10.14 14.07 -16.09
C ASP A 224 9.25 12.86 -15.73
N LEU A 225 8.73 12.82 -14.49
CA LEU A 225 7.78 11.78 -14.08
C LEU A 225 6.52 11.78 -14.95
N GLN A 226 5.94 12.95 -15.21
CA GLN A 226 4.75 13.08 -16.06
C GLN A 226 5.00 12.59 -17.49
N GLU A 227 6.11 12.96 -18.12
CA GLU A 227 6.44 12.50 -19.48
C GLU A 227 6.65 10.98 -19.52
N LYS A 228 7.35 10.41 -18.53
CA LYS A 228 7.52 8.95 -18.39
C LYS A 228 6.19 8.23 -18.21
N ILE A 229 5.29 8.77 -17.38
CA ILE A 229 3.95 8.21 -17.20
C ILE A 229 3.10 8.37 -18.45
N ARG A 230 3.15 9.53 -19.12
CA ARG A 230 2.42 9.79 -20.36
C ARG A 230 2.83 8.81 -21.44
N TRP A 231 4.14 8.64 -21.62
CA TRP A 231 4.72 7.67 -22.56
C TRP A 231 4.27 6.25 -22.24
N THR A 232 4.48 5.78 -21.01
CA THR A 232 4.14 4.41 -20.61
C THR A 232 2.65 4.13 -20.70
N SER A 233 1.80 5.09 -20.33
CA SER A 233 0.34 4.97 -20.42
C SER A 233 -0.15 4.89 -21.87
N TYR A 234 0.40 5.70 -22.78
CA TYR A 234 -0.01 5.67 -24.19
C TYR A 234 0.61 4.53 -24.99
N ALA A 235 1.83 4.11 -24.65
CA ALA A 235 2.52 3.03 -25.34
C ALA A 235 2.21 1.63 -24.77
N GLY A 236 1.51 1.55 -23.64
CA GLY A 236 1.28 0.29 -22.92
C GLY A 236 2.56 -0.36 -22.36
N SER A 237 3.65 0.41 -22.23
CA SER A 237 4.94 -0.07 -21.75
C SER A 237 5.08 0.06 -20.23
N LYS A 238 5.98 -0.71 -19.60
CA LYS A 238 6.22 -0.68 -18.15
C LYS A 238 7.68 -0.41 -17.80
N SER A 239 7.91 0.16 -16.61
CA SER A 239 9.22 0.11 -15.98
C SER A 239 9.41 -1.24 -15.30
N ASN A 240 10.47 -1.97 -15.65
CA ASN A 240 10.79 -3.27 -15.04
C ASN A 240 11.15 -3.18 -13.55
N LEU A 241 11.57 -2.00 -13.09
CA LEU A 241 11.85 -1.72 -11.68
C LEU A 241 10.64 -1.15 -10.94
N GLU A 242 9.50 -0.95 -11.62
CA GLU A 242 8.22 -0.56 -11.00
C GLU A 242 8.30 0.75 -10.19
N ASN A 243 9.13 1.67 -10.70
CA ASN A 243 9.52 2.93 -10.06
C ASN A 243 8.68 4.15 -10.52
N PHE A 244 7.60 3.92 -11.26
CA PHE A 244 6.81 4.97 -11.92
C PHE A 244 5.43 5.15 -11.27
N ALA A 245 5.27 6.21 -10.48
CA ALA A 245 3.98 6.62 -9.90
C ALA A 245 3.25 7.64 -10.79
N PHE A 246 1.92 7.53 -10.92
CA PHE A 246 1.09 8.60 -11.49
C PHE A 246 0.63 9.53 -10.37
N LEU A 247 1.19 10.74 -10.36
CA LEU A 247 0.95 11.76 -9.34
C LEU A 247 0.29 13.00 -9.97
N PRO A 248 -1.03 13.18 -9.82
CA PRO A 248 -1.75 14.31 -10.40
C PRO A 248 -1.19 15.68 -10.00
N THR A 249 -1.43 16.67 -10.84
CA THR A 249 -1.08 18.08 -10.58
C THR A 249 -2.31 18.94 -10.75
N VAL A 250 -2.48 19.92 -9.87
CA VAL A 250 -3.59 20.89 -9.90
C VAL A 250 -3.04 22.31 -9.98
N MET A 251 -3.69 23.16 -10.77
CA MET A 251 -3.58 24.60 -10.61
C MET A 251 -4.51 25.00 -9.47
N TYR A 252 -4.00 25.65 -8.41
CA TYR A 252 -4.82 25.98 -7.24
C TYR A 252 -5.05 27.48 -7.06
N ASN A 253 -4.26 28.31 -7.73
CA ASN A 253 -4.40 29.76 -7.67
C ASN A 253 -3.74 30.41 -8.89
N ILE A 254 -4.09 31.66 -9.16
CA ILE A 254 -3.46 32.51 -10.18
C ILE A 254 -3.26 33.88 -9.54
N THR A 255 -2.03 34.39 -9.57
CA THR A 255 -1.68 35.71 -9.03
C THR A 255 -0.94 36.48 -10.10
N ASP A 256 -1.47 37.64 -10.49
CA ASP A 256 -0.88 38.53 -11.51
C ASP A 256 -0.62 37.81 -12.85
N GLY A 257 -1.58 36.98 -13.28
CA GLY A 257 -1.46 36.14 -14.48
C GLY A 257 -0.50 34.94 -14.36
N ILE A 258 0.12 34.70 -13.20
CA ILE A 258 1.04 33.58 -12.97
C ILE A 258 0.29 32.42 -12.29
N PRO A 259 0.15 31.25 -12.94
CA PRO A 259 -0.49 30.09 -12.34
C PRO A 259 0.39 29.46 -11.25
N GLN A 260 -0.25 29.05 -10.16
CA GLN A 260 0.38 28.34 -9.05
C GLN A 260 -0.11 26.88 -9.03
N TYR A 261 0.82 25.94 -8.92
CA TYR A 261 0.56 24.51 -9.00
C TYR A 261 0.89 23.78 -7.72
N ALA A 262 0.20 22.67 -7.49
CA ALA A 262 0.52 21.69 -6.47
C ALA A 262 0.47 20.29 -7.07
N GLN A 263 1.30 19.38 -6.58
CA GLN A 263 1.28 17.97 -6.96
C GLN A 263 0.75 17.13 -5.81
N TRP A 264 -0.08 16.16 -6.14
CA TRP A 264 -0.51 15.15 -5.20
C TRP A 264 0.66 14.23 -4.85
N ASN A 265 1.00 14.15 -3.58
CA ASN A 265 2.00 13.22 -3.08
C ASN A 265 1.39 12.35 -1.98
N TYR A 266 1.93 11.14 -1.83
CA TYR A 266 1.47 10.17 -0.85
C TYR A 266 2.64 9.56 -0.08
N ARG A 267 2.41 9.13 1.16
CA ARG A 267 3.33 8.27 1.91
C ARG A 267 2.59 7.13 2.59
N ILE A 268 3.29 6.03 2.83
CA ILE A 268 2.81 4.94 3.68
C ILE A 268 3.67 4.93 4.95
N VAL A 269 2.99 5.00 6.09
CA VAL A 269 3.60 4.98 7.42
C VAL A 269 2.68 4.21 8.37
N CYS A 270 3.21 3.83 9.53
CA CYS A 270 2.50 3.06 10.54
C CYS A 270 2.37 3.81 11.86
N HIS A 271 1.42 3.38 12.68
CA HIS A 271 1.16 3.92 14.00
C HIS A 271 1.03 2.78 15.01
N PRO A 272 1.91 2.67 16.03
CA PRO A 272 1.72 1.71 17.11
C PRO A 272 0.53 2.11 17.97
N LEU A 273 -0.46 1.22 18.10
CA LEU A 273 -1.69 1.55 18.81
C LEU A 273 -1.49 1.55 20.33
N LYS A 274 -2.21 2.44 21.02
CA LYS A 274 -2.20 2.48 22.50
C LYS A 274 -2.87 1.27 23.14
N GLN A 275 -3.86 0.72 22.45
CA GLN A 275 -4.67 -0.40 22.92
C GLN A 275 -4.44 -1.66 22.07
N ASP A 276 -4.73 -2.81 22.67
CA ASP A 276 -4.77 -4.07 21.94
C ASP A 276 -6.01 -4.11 21.03
N VAL A 277 -5.91 -4.85 19.93
CA VAL A 277 -7.02 -5.11 19.02
C VAL A 277 -7.18 -6.63 18.96
N PRO A 278 -8.25 -7.20 19.50
CA PRO A 278 -8.49 -8.64 19.39
C PRO A 278 -8.60 -9.06 17.91
N THR A 279 -7.99 -10.18 17.54
CA THR A 279 -8.11 -10.69 16.15
C THR A 279 -9.56 -11.06 15.81
N SER A 280 -10.39 -11.33 16.82
CA SER A 280 -11.83 -11.53 16.67
C SER A 280 -12.57 -10.33 16.08
N TYR A 281 -12.01 -9.12 16.16
CA TYR A 281 -12.57 -7.91 15.54
C TYR A 281 -12.24 -7.81 14.06
N LEU A 282 -11.26 -8.57 13.56
CA LEU A 282 -10.85 -8.58 12.17
C LEU A 282 -11.69 -9.61 11.43
N LYS A 283 -12.81 -9.17 10.85
CA LYS A 283 -13.73 -10.02 10.10
C LYS A 283 -13.35 -10.04 8.63
N VAL A 284 -13.26 -11.23 8.04
CA VAL A 284 -13.03 -11.39 6.60
C VAL A 284 -14.17 -10.68 5.85
N GLN A 285 -13.80 -9.90 4.83
CA GLN A 285 -14.74 -9.34 3.87
C GLN A 285 -14.87 -10.30 2.69
N ASP A 286 -16.09 -10.48 2.22
CA ASP A 286 -16.33 -11.32 1.06
C ASP A 286 -16.01 -10.56 -0.24
N ASP A 287 -14.93 -10.98 -0.88
CA ASP A 287 -14.57 -10.62 -2.24
C ASP A 287 -14.90 -11.81 -3.17
N LEU A 288 -16.17 -11.90 -3.56
CA LEU A 288 -16.75 -13.05 -4.26
C LEU A 288 -16.06 -13.31 -5.60
N SER A 289 -15.67 -12.28 -6.34
CA SER A 289 -14.93 -12.42 -7.60
C SER A 289 -13.62 -13.19 -7.41
N THR A 290 -12.89 -12.90 -6.33
CA THR A 290 -11.68 -13.64 -5.95
C THR A 290 -12.00 -15.07 -5.57
N ARG A 291 -13.03 -15.31 -4.75
CA ARG A 291 -13.41 -16.68 -4.34
C ARG A 291 -13.89 -17.52 -5.51
N LEU A 292 -14.70 -16.97 -6.39
CA LEU A 292 -15.17 -17.64 -7.60
C LEU A 292 -14.00 -17.98 -8.54
N ARG A 293 -13.11 -17.02 -8.77
CA ARG A 293 -11.93 -17.19 -9.63
C ARG A 293 -11.00 -18.28 -9.08
N ARG A 294 -10.71 -18.25 -7.78
CA ARG A 294 -9.73 -19.12 -7.12
C ARG A 294 -10.34 -20.39 -6.55
N LYS A 295 -11.66 -20.55 -6.63
CA LYS A 295 -12.43 -21.64 -6.02
C LYS A 295 -12.25 -21.72 -4.50
N TYR A 296 -12.10 -20.58 -3.85
CA TYR A 296 -11.95 -20.55 -2.40
C TYR A 296 -13.29 -20.75 -1.69
N ARG A 297 -13.29 -21.71 -0.75
CA ARG A 297 -14.36 -21.86 0.23
C ARG A 297 -14.32 -20.72 1.24
N TRP A 298 -15.51 -20.27 1.67
CA TRP A 298 -15.63 -19.22 2.69
C TRP A 298 -14.86 -19.55 3.98
N ASP A 299 -14.98 -20.78 4.49
CA ASP A 299 -14.33 -21.24 5.73
C ASP A 299 -12.80 -21.30 5.65
N LYS A 300 -12.22 -21.16 4.46
CA LYS A 300 -10.77 -21.17 4.23
C LYS A 300 -10.19 -19.79 3.96
N MET A 301 -11.04 -18.80 3.65
CA MET A 301 -10.57 -17.48 3.21
C MET A 301 -9.65 -16.80 4.22
N GLU A 302 -9.93 -16.90 5.52
CA GLU A 302 -9.10 -16.28 6.56
C GLU A 302 -7.61 -16.70 6.48
N ASN A 303 -7.34 -17.90 5.99
CA ASN A 303 -5.99 -18.46 5.88
C ASN A 303 -5.32 -18.21 4.52
N GLN A 304 -5.94 -17.41 3.64
CA GLN A 304 -5.42 -17.11 2.29
C GLN A 304 -4.72 -15.75 2.26
N ARG A 305 -3.62 -15.58 1.51
CA ARG A 305 -3.01 -14.25 1.28
C ARG A 305 -3.97 -13.24 0.63
N ALA A 306 -4.97 -13.76 -0.09
CA ALA A 306 -6.06 -12.99 -0.70
C ALA A 306 -7.08 -12.42 0.30
N ALA A 307 -7.04 -12.81 1.58
CA ALA A 307 -8.00 -12.36 2.58
C ALA A 307 -7.91 -10.85 2.84
N ARG A 308 -9.04 -10.17 2.69
CA ARG A 308 -9.27 -8.79 3.12
C ARG A 308 -10.17 -8.78 4.35
N PHE A 309 -9.95 -7.84 5.25
CA PHE A 309 -10.62 -7.77 6.53
C PHE A 309 -11.33 -6.42 6.71
N LYS A 310 -12.28 -6.36 7.63
CA LYS A 310 -12.80 -5.13 8.22
C LYS A 310 -12.69 -5.22 9.73
N ILE A 311 -12.56 -4.07 10.37
CA ILE A 311 -12.72 -3.98 11.83
C ILE A 311 -14.23 -3.97 12.12
N ASN A 312 -14.67 -4.94 12.90
CA ASN A 312 -16.01 -5.01 13.48
C ASN A 312 -15.89 -5.42 14.96
N GLU A 313 -15.82 -4.43 15.84
CA GLU A 313 -15.68 -4.60 17.29
C GLU A 313 -16.90 -5.23 17.97
N PHE A 314 -18.06 -5.18 17.32
CA PHE A 314 -19.32 -5.70 17.86
C PHE A 314 -19.61 -7.13 17.42
N GLY A 315 -18.87 -7.66 16.44
CA GLY A 315 -19.09 -8.99 15.86
C GLY A 315 -20.37 -9.12 15.03
N THR A 316 -21.19 -8.07 14.94
CA THR A 316 -22.43 -8.04 14.16
C THR A 316 -22.49 -6.76 13.34
N GLU A 317 -23.02 -6.83 12.12
CA GLU A 317 -23.27 -5.65 11.31
C GLU A 317 -24.32 -4.75 11.97
N ARG A 318 -24.07 -3.45 11.99
CA ARG A 318 -24.97 -2.45 12.58
C ARG A 318 -24.64 -1.05 12.06
N ASN A 319 -25.63 -0.17 12.07
CA ASN A 319 -25.40 1.25 11.83
C ASN A 319 -24.75 1.89 13.07
N THR A 320 -23.68 2.64 12.87
CA THR A 320 -22.98 3.38 13.93
C THR A 320 -22.51 4.72 13.40
N GLN A 321 -22.42 5.70 14.30
CA GLN A 321 -21.88 7.01 13.96
C GLN A 321 -20.36 7.12 14.20
N TYR A 322 -19.82 6.39 15.19
CA TYR A 322 -18.41 6.45 15.55
C TYR A 322 -17.95 5.04 15.91
N THR A 323 -16.86 4.58 15.31
CA THR A 323 -16.38 3.19 15.46
C THR A 323 -15.00 3.13 16.13
N LEU A 324 -14.55 1.91 16.44
CA LEU A 324 -13.18 1.66 16.85
C LEU A 324 -12.16 2.20 15.83
N MET A 325 -12.45 2.13 14.53
CA MET A 325 -11.57 2.69 13.49
C MET A 325 -11.41 4.20 13.64
N ASP A 326 -12.49 4.92 13.98
CA ASP A 326 -12.42 6.36 14.25
C ASP A 326 -11.52 6.69 15.44
N SER A 327 -11.64 5.90 16.51
CA SER A 327 -10.78 6.05 17.68
C SER A 327 -9.31 5.80 17.35
N ILE A 328 -9.02 4.77 16.55
CA ILE A 328 -7.67 4.44 16.13
C ILE A 328 -7.09 5.55 15.24
N MET A 329 -7.81 5.99 14.21
CA MET A 329 -7.36 7.06 13.32
C MET A 329 -7.16 8.38 14.07
N ALA A 330 -7.97 8.68 15.08
CA ALA A 330 -7.79 9.85 15.94
C ALA A 330 -6.48 9.84 16.75
N GLU A 331 -5.84 8.69 16.95
CA GLU A 331 -4.51 8.64 17.56
C GLU A 331 -3.40 9.14 16.61
N ILE A 332 -3.64 9.07 15.30
CA ILE A 332 -2.62 9.26 14.28
C ILE A 332 -2.46 10.75 13.95
N PRO A 333 -1.25 11.32 14.10
CA PRO A 333 -1.02 12.70 13.71
C PRO A 333 -0.89 12.85 12.19
N GLY A 334 -1.28 14.01 11.68
CA GLY A 334 -1.00 14.43 10.30
C GLY A 334 0.45 14.86 10.09
N LYS A 335 0.68 15.76 9.13
CA LYS A 335 2.03 16.20 8.72
C LYS A 335 2.83 17.01 9.75
N ASP A 336 2.21 17.43 10.86
CA ASP A 336 2.89 18.11 11.98
C ASP A 336 3.43 17.13 13.04
N ASN A 337 3.25 15.82 12.80
CA ASN A 337 3.63 14.72 13.69
C ASN A 337 3.03 14.87 15.11
N TYR A 338 3.52 14.11 16.09
CA TYR A 338 2.87 13.96 17.40
C TYR A 338 2.79 15.23 18.25
N GLY A 339 3.62 16.23 17.98
CA GLY A 339 3.63 17.50 18.73
C GLY A 339 2.56 18.50 18.30
N THR A 340 1.59 18.08 17.47
CA THR A 340 0.57 18.95 16.91
C THR A 340 -0.60 19.19 17.86
N ASN A 341 -1.09 20.42 17.90
CA ASN A 341 -2.32 20.79 18.58
C ASN A 341 -2.98 21.92 17.79
N ILE A 342 -3.84 21.56 16.85
CA ILE A 342 -4.48 22.51 15.93
C ILE A 342 -5.97 22.55 16.24
N SER A 343 -6.51 23.72 16.52
CA SER A 343 -7.95 23.93 16.63
C SER A 343 -8.55 24.27 15.26
N ASP A 344 -9.66 23.62 14.89
CA ASP A 344 -10.45 24.03 13.74
C ASP A 344 -11.63 24.90 14.21
N ALA A 345 -11.59 26.18 13.83
CA ALA A 345 -12.61 27.19 14.14
C ALA A 345 -13.24 27.80 12.87
N ALA A 346 -13.38 26.98 11.81
CA ALA A 346 -13.89 27.38 10.50
C ALA A 346 -15.12 28.27 10.60
N PHE A 347 -15.13 29.39 9.89
CA PHE A 347 -16.32 30.23 9.81
C PHE A 347 -16.88 30.64 11.19
N GLY A 348 -16.01 30.75 12.20
CA GLY A 348 -16.39 31.10 13.58
C GLY A 348 -17.05 29.95 14.36
N LEU A 349 -16.99 28.73 13.85
CA LEU A 349 -17.52 27.52 14.48
C LEU A 349 -16.36 26.66 14.97
N MET A 350 -16.11 26.72 16.27
CA MET A 350 -15.15 25.80 16.91
C MET A 350 -15.67 24.37 16.80
N THR A 351 -14.77 23.48 16.39
CA THR A 351 -14.99 22.04 16.33
C THR A 351 -14.58 21.37 17.64
N TYR A 352 -15.35 20.36 18.05
CA TYR A 352 -15.17 19.63 19.28
C TYR A 352 -15.18 18.12 19.02
N ASP A 353 -14.54 17.38 19.91
CA ASP A 353 -14.41 15.93 19.85
C ASP A 353 -15.74 15.24 20.19
N ILE A 354 -16.25 14.41 19.27
CA ILE A 354 -17.49 13.64 19.44
C ILE A 354 -17.36 12.54 20.50
N SER A 355 -16.16 11.98 20.71
CA SER A 355 -15.91 10.91 21.66
C SER A 355 -15.93 11.38 23.13
N LYS A 356 -15.90 12.70 23.37
CA LYS A 356 -15.89 13.30 24.70
C LYS A 356 -17.25 13.90 25.06
N THR A 357 -17.61 13.83 26.33
CA THR A 357 -18.76 14.57 26.85
C THR A 357 -18.44 16.07 26.91
N GLY A 358 -19.44 16.93 26.71
CA GLY A 358 -19.26 18.39 26.70
C GLY A 358 -18.52 18.92 25.46
N TYR A 359 -17.98 20.13 25.53
CA TYR A 359 -17.34 20.84 24.42
C TYR A 359 -15.81 20.84 24.55
N VAL A 360 -15.19 19.66 24.45
CA VAL A 360 -13.73 19.51 24.42
C VAL A 360 -13.21 19.81 23.02
N PRO A 361 -12.33 20.82 22.82
CA PRO A 361 -11.82 21.17 21.50
C PRO A 361 -11.15 19.98 20.81
N LEU A 362 -11.46 19.80 19.53
CA LEU A 362 -10.86 18.74 18.73
C LEU A 362 -9.46 19.14 18.31
N ASN A 363 -8.48 18.25 18.52
CA ASN A 363 -7.16 18.41 17.91
C ASN A 363 -7.26 18.02 16.43
N ALA A 364 -7.53 19.00 15.58
CA ALA A 364 -7.65 18.82 14.16
C ALA A 364 -6.33 18.47 13.47
N GLY A 365 -5.19 18.48 14.18
CA GLY A 365 -3.91 18.00 13.68
C GLY A 365 -3.81 16.47 13.61
N HIS A 366 -4.76 15.75 14.19
CA HIS A 366 -4.89 14.29 14.10
C HIS A 366 -5.98 13.89 13.10
N TYR A 367 -5.90 12.68 12.57
CA TYR A 367 -6.85 12.18 11.57
C TYR A 367 -8.23 11.93 12.16
N HIS A 368 -9.24 12.63 11.63
CA HIS A 368 -10.63 12.49 12.07
C HIS A 368 -11.58 12.75 10.89
N ARG A 369 -12.77 12.16 10.95
CA ARG A 369 -13.86 12.42 9.99
C ARG A 369 -15.12 12.95 10.68
N TRP A 370 -15.36 12.59 11.93
CA TRP A 370 -16.45 13.11 12.74
C TRP A 370 -16.01 14.27 13.64
N TYR A 371 -16.88 15.28 13.75
CA TYR A 371 -16.71 16.38 14.68
C TYR A 371 -18.07 16.94 15.10
N LYS A 372 -18.12 17.68 16.21
CA LYS A 372 -19.32 18.41 16.62
C LYS A 372 -19.05 19.90 16.76
N VAL A 373 -20.10 20.71 16.63
CA VAL A 373 -20.06 22.17 16.80
C VAL A 373 -21.05 22.60 17.88
N ALA A 374 -20.81 23.76 18.51
CA ALA A 374 -21.67 24.23 19.60
C ALA A 374 -23.06 24.69 19.14
N ARG A 375 -23.17 25.17 17.90
CA ARG A 375 -24.44 25.67 17.33
C ARG A 375 -24.95 24.69 16.30
N ALA A 376 -26.21 24.31 16.40
CA ALA A 376 -26.86 23.49 15.39
C ALA A 376 -26.90 24.22 14.05
N GLY A 377 -26.69 23.48 12.96
CA GLY A 377 -26.87 24.00 11.61
C GLY A 377 -28.34 24.17 11.22
N ALA A 378 -28.60 24.56 9.98
CA ALA A 378 -29.96 24.76 9.46
C ALA A 378 -30.86 23.52 9.57
N MET A 379 -30.27 22.32 9.53
CA MET A 379 -30.98 21.04 9.71
C MET A 379 -31.13 20.60 11.17
N GLY A 380 -30.76 21.45 12.15
CA GLY A 380 -30.83 21.12 13.57
C GLY A 380 -29.71 20.19 14.08
N LEU A 381 -28.77 19.80 13.23
CA LEU A 381 -27.67 18.89 13.57
C LEU A 381 -26.45 19.65 14.12
N GLN A 382 -25.85 19.12 15.19
CA GLN A 382 -24.59 19.60 15.77
C GLN A 382 -23.39 18.71 15.42
N ILE A 383 -23.63 17.47 15.01
CA ILE A 383 -22.59 16.53 14.61
C ILE A 383 -22.49 16.54 13.09
N ASN A 384 -21.27 16.62 12.59
CA ASN A 384 -20.97 16.71 11.17
C ASN A 384 -19.86 15.73 10.80
N HIS A 385 -19.84 15.41 9.51
CA HIS A 385 -18.89 14.50 8.88
C HIS A 385 -18.04 15.25 7.84
N ARG A 386 -16.75 14.91 7.75
CA ARG A 386 -15.85 15.43 6.70
C ARG A 386 -15.96 14.55 5.45
N GLY A 387 -15.75 15.14 4.27
CA GLY A 387 -15.83 14.39 3.01
C GLY A 387 -17.26 14.18 2.49
N PHE A 388 -18.23 14.93 3.02
CA PHE A 388 -19.65 14.83 2.65
C PHE A 388 -20.21 13.41 2.91
N ARG A 389 -20.15 12.52 1.90
CA ARG A 389 -20.58 11.12 1.98
C ARG A 389 -19.43 10.13 2.19
N ASP A 390 -18.18 10.55 2.09
CA ASP A 390 -17.04 9.64 2.07
C ASP A 390 -16.70 9.03 3.43
N GLU A 391 -17.25 7.85 3.71
CA GLU A 391 -17.00 7.13 4.96
C GLU A 391 -15.54 6.72 5.09
N ASN A 392 -14.79 6.54 4.01
CA ASN A 392 -13.47 5.91 4.09
C ASN A 392 -12.32 6.91 4.23
N MET A 393 -12.60 8.20 4.41
CA MET A 393 -11.59 9.26 4.42
C MET A 393 -11.49 9.97 5.77
N TRP A 394 -10.29 9.99 6.34
CA TRP A 394 -9.95 10.83 7.49
C TRP A 394 -9.12 12.03 7.05
N MET A 395 -9.33 13.18 7.70
CA MET A 395 -8.61 14.42 7.41
C MET A 395 -7.84 14.91 8.64
N ALA A 396 -6.65 15.44 8.41
CA ALA A 396 -5.86 16.16 9.40
C ALA A 396 -5.43 17.52 8.85
N MET A 397 -5.51 18.55 9.69
CA MET A 397 -4.94 19.87 9.43
C MET A 397 -3.44 19.88 9.74
N THR A 398 -2.72 20.81 9.12
CA THR A 398 -1.27 20.94 9.32
C THR A 398 -0.82 22.38 9.17
N THR A 399 0.29 22.73 9.82
CA THR A 399 0.99 24.00 9.66
C THR A 399 2.13 23.95 8.64
N GLN A 400 2.46 22.76 8.10
CA GLN A 400 3.52 22.56 7.12
C GLN A 400 3.31 23.42 5.88
N ARG A 401 4.25 24.34 5.60
CA ARG A 401 4.20 25.23 4.43
C ARG A 401 4.28 24.49 3.11
N ASN A 402 4.80 23.26 3.10
CA ASN A 402 4.93 22.42 1.93
C ASN A 402 3.59 21.84 1.46
N ILE A 403 2.53 21.85 2.27
CA ILE A 403 1.18 21.43 1.85
C ILE A 403 0.45 22.61 1.23
N MET A 404 -0.29 22.43 0.15
CA MET A 404 -1.05 23.48 -0.55
C MET A 404 -2.04 24.22 0.37
N PRO A 405 -2.14 25.57 0.30
CA PRO A 405 -3.10 26.34 1.09
C PRO A 405 -4.46 26.34 0.41
N LEU A 406 -5.50 26.08 1.19
CA LEU A 406 -6.89 26.33 0.84
C LEU A 406 -7.29 27.65 1.51
N THR A 407 -7.42 28.71 0.72
CA THR A 407 -7.68 30.06 1.21
C THR A 407 -9.02 30.57 0.68
N VAL A 408 -9.89 31.01 1.59
CA VAL A 408 -11.20 31.59 1.25
C VAL A 408 -11.36 32.95 1.91
N LYS A 409 -11.97 33.90 1.19
CA LYS A 409 -12.36 35.20 1.74
C LYS A 409 -13.79 35.11 2.27
N ARG A 410 -13.96 35.26 3.59
CA ARG A 410 -15.27 35.34 4.22
C ARG A 410 -15.60 36.79 4.53
N CYS A 411 -16.75 37.28 4.08
CA CYS A 411 -17.22 38.62 4.40
C CYS A 411 -18.50 38.56 5.25
N GLN A 412 -18.52 39.26 6.39
CA GLN A 412 -19.71 39.52 7.17
C GLN A 412 -20.00 41.03 7.09
N GLY A 413 -20.92 41.41 6.20
CA GLY A 413 -21.09 42.81 5.81
C GLY A 413 -19.85 43.34 5.10
N ARG A 414 -19.29 44.46 5.58
CA ARG A 414 -18.05 45.06 5.04
C ARG A 414 -16.76 44.45 5.62
N ASN A 415 -16.86 43.66 6.69
CA ASN A 415 -15.70 43.06 7.33
C ASN A 415 -15.38 41.74 6.64
N CYS A 416 -14.28 41.73 5.89
CA CYS A 416 -13.79 40.53 5.23
C CYS A 416 -12.54 39.99 5.92
N VAL A 417 -12.52 38.70 6.18
CA VAL A 417 -11.39 37.98 6.79
C VAL A 417 -11.00 36.85 5.86
N TRP A 418 -9.70 36.63 5.71
CA TRP A 418 -9.18 35.48 4.97
C TRP A 418 -9.01 34.31 5.94
N GLU A 419 -9.55 33.16 5.57
CA GLU A 419 -9.34 31.89 6.29
C GLU A 419 -8.48 30.99 5.41
N THR A 420 -7.33 30.53 5.93
CA THR A 420 -6.41 29.63 5.23
C THR A 420 -6.26 28.33 6.01
N ARG A 421 -6.31 27.20 5.30
CA ARG A 421 -6.09 25.86 5.85
C ARG A 421 -5.09 25.10 5.00
N ARG A 422 -4.42 24.13 5.61
CA ARG A 422 -3.65 23.09 4.91
C ARG A 422 -4.08 21.76 5.47
N VAL A 423 -4.31 20.80 4.60
CA VAL A 423 -4.95 19.53 4.96
C VAL A 423 -4.29 18.37 4.24
N THR A 424 -4.23 17.24 4.94
CA THR A 424 -3.89 15.93 4.38
C THR A 424 -4.98 14.94 4.70
N TYR A 425 -5.02 13.86 3.93
CA TYR A 425 -6.06 12.84 4.01
C TYR A 425 -5.40 11.48 4.26
N ALA A 426 -6.12 10.56 4.87
CA ALA A 426 -5.64 9.21 5.11
C ALA A 426 -6.74 8.16 4.96
N ILE A 427 -6.32 6.97 4.49
CA ILE A 427 -7.11 5.73 4.51
C ILE A 427 -6.28 4.61 5.18
N PRO A 428 -6.90 3.72 5.96
CA PRO A 428 -6.18 2.56 6.51
C PRO A 428 -5.78 1.59 5.39
N LEU A 429 -4.63 0.91 5.53
CA LEU A 429 -4.19 -0.12 4.60
C LEU A 429 -4.20 -1.51 5.24
N GLU A 430 -3.47 -1.68 6.35
CA GLU A 430 -3.33 -2.96 7.03
C GLU A 430 -3.08 -2.81 8.53
N MET A 431 -3.61 -3.75 9.30
CA MET A 431 -3.25 -3.98 10.69
C MET A 431 -2.12 -5.00 10.75
N ILE A 432 -0.99 -4.62 11.36
CA ILE A 432 0.19 -5.47 11.49
C ILE A 432 0.50 -5.71 12.97
N TYR A 433 0.58 -6.98 13.36
CA TYR A 433 1.07 -7.37 14.68
C TYR A 433 2.58 -7.54 14.64
N SER A 434 3.31 -6.62 15.26
CA SER A 434 4.72 -6.83 15.55
C SER A 434 4.85 -7.83 16.69
N THR A 435 5.84 -8.71 16.63
CA THR A 435 5.98 -9.85 17.55
C THR A 435 7.33 -9.83 18.25
N PRO A 436 7.51 -10.64 19.31
CA PRO A 436 8.80 -10.78 19.99
C PRO A 436 9.95 -11.26 19.10
N LEU A 437 9.64 -11.91 17.97
CA LEU A 437 10.66 -12.43 17.05
C LEU A 437 11.59 -11.31 16.56
N SER A 438 11.06 -10.12 16.30
CA SER A 438 11.84 -8.97 15.80
C SER A 438 13.03 -8.61 16.70
N ASN A 439 12.93 -8.87 18.01
CA ASN A 439 14.00 -8.64 18.98
C ASN A 439 14.64 -9.90 19.56
N TRP A 440 14.13 -11.10 19.23
CA TRP A 440 14.68 -12.34 19.74
C TRP A 440 16.02 -12.67 19.04
N ASN A 441 17.06 -12.98 19.84
CA ASN A 441 18.40 -13.32 19.36
C ASN A 441 19.02 -14.38 20.28
N PRO A 442 18.49 -15.62 20.26
CA PRO A 442 18.92 -16.66 21.19
C PRO A 442 20.38 -17.08 20.97
N TYR A 443 20.90 -16.91 19.75
CA TYR A 443 22.29 -17.22 19.40
C TYR A 443 23.26 -16.05 19.59
N ASN A 444 22.81 -14.90 20.11
CA ASN A 444 23.63 -13.69 20.30
C ASN A 444 24.40 -13.28 19.02
N LEU A 445 23.74 -13.37 17.88
CA LEU A 445 24.28 -12.98 16.58
C LEU A 445 24.62 -11.49 16.58
N GLU A 446 25.73 -11.15 15.94
CA GLU A 446 26.20 -9.77 15.84
C GLU A 446 25.56 -9.07 14.62
N LEU A 447 25.05 -7.86 14.83
CA LEU A 447 24.56 -7.00 13.75
C LEU A 447 25.76 -6.30 13.10
N LYS A 448 25.98 -6.52 11.80
CA LYS A 448 27.10 -5.97 11.04
C LYS A 448 26.61 -5.21 9.80
N GLN A 449 27.51 -4.46 9.19
CA GLN A 449 27.27 -3.83 7.89
C GLN A 449 27.10 -4.90 6.80
N GLU A 450 26.24 -4.62 5.82
CA GLU A 450 25.90 -5.54 4.71
C GLU A 450 27.12 -6.08 3.96
N SER A 451 28.10 -5.20 3.71
CA SER A 451 29.33 -5.53 3.00
C SER A 451 30.21 -6.55 3.75
N ILE A 452 30.06 -6.65 5.07
CA ILE A 452 30.80 -7.60 5.91
C ILE A 452 30.08 -8.94 5.96
N VAL A 453 28.75 -8.93 6.04
CA VAL A 453 27.91 -10.13 6.18
C VAL A 453 28.07 -11.08 4.99
N SER A 454 28.09 -10.52 3.77
CA SER A 454 28.19 -11.27 2.50
C SER A 454 29.61 -11.34 1.92
N ARG A 455 30.62 -10.77 2.61
CA ARG A 455 32.00 -10.69 2.12
C ARG A 455 32.56 -12.06 1.73
N ASN A 456 33.44 -12.09 0.72
CA ASN A 456 34.09 -13.29 0.21
C ASN A 456 33.10 -14.34 -0.37
N GLY A 457 31.97 -13.88 -0.91
CA GLY A 457 30.98 -14.76 -1.55
C GLY A 457 30.18 -15.61 -0.58
N ARG A 458 29.97 -15.11 0.65
CA ARG A 458 29.07 -15.73 1.64
C ARG A 458 27.63 -15.53 1.18
N SER A 459 26.89 -16.64 1.11
CA SER A 459 25.55 -16.69 0.53
C SER A 459 24.50 -17.26 1.48
N GLY A 460 24.85 -17.46 2.75
CA GLY A 460 23.99 -18.08 3.76
C GLY A 460 23.98 -19.62 3.72
N GLY A 461 25.03 -20.23 3.16
CA GLY A 461 25.16 -21.69 3.11
C GLY A 461 25.38 -22.33 4.48
N SER A 462 25.22 -23.65 4.58
CA SER A 462 25.36 -24.41 5.83
C SER A 462 26.82 -24.62 6.28
N GLN A 463 27.80 -24.36 5.42
CA GLN A 463 29.22 -24.44 5.74
C GLN A 463 29.76 -23.10 6.25
N ALA A 464 30.73 -23.13 7.17
CA ALA A 464 31.24 -21.92 7.82
C ALA A 464 31.85 -20.88 6.86
N ASN A 465 32.39 -21.28 5.71
CA ASN A 465 32.91 -20.40 4.67
C ASN A 465 31.81 -19.80 3.77
N LYS A 466 30.60 -20.36 3.78
CA LYS A 466 29.45 -19.90 2.98
C LYS A 466 28.33 -19.27 3.81
N ALA A 467 28.29 -19.54 5.11
CA ALA A 467 27.38 -18.91 6.08
C ALA A 467 27.57 -17.39 6.10
N PHE A 468 26.52 -16.64 6.42
CA PHE A 468 26.63 -15.20 6.64
C PHE A 468 27.49 -14.89 7.86
N ASN A 469 28.29 -13.82 7.82
CA ASN A 469 29.10 -13.41 8.96
C ASN A 469 28.30 -12.46 9.87
N GLY A 470 27.51 -13.00 10.80
CA GLY A 470 26.52 -12.24 11.57
C GLY A 470 25.26 -11.92 10.75
N THR A 471 24.46 -10.96 11.22
CA THR A 471 23.20 -10.52 10.60
C THR A 471 23.25 -9.04 10.25
N SER A 472 22.34 -8.56 9.42
CA SER A 472 22.25 -7.16 8.99
C SER A 472 20.80 -6.80 8.62
N THR A 473 20.55 -5.56 8.21
CA THR A 473 19.18 -5.09 7.92
C THR A 473 18.60 -5.66 6.62
N ARG A 474 19.43 -6.15 5.70
CA ARG A 474 19.04 -6.88 4.46
C ARG A 474 19.33 -8.39 4.50
N HIS A 475 19.94 -8.87 5.58
CA HIS A 475 20.15 -10.29 5.86
C HIS A 475 19.71 -10.59 7.30
N PHE A 476 18.44 -10.35 7.59
CA PHE A 476 17.82 -10.37 8.91
C PHE A 476 17.37 -11.78 9.32
N TYR A 477 18.36 -12.65 9.52
CA TYR A 477 18.19 -14.05 9.93
C TYR A 477 18.60 -14.21 11.41
N ARG A 478 17.61 -14.36 12.31
CA ARG A 478 17.83 -14.45 13.77
C ARG A 478 17.00 -15.52 14.47
N THR A 479 15.80 -15.81 13.97
CA THR A 479 14.93 -16.86 14.51
C THR A 479 15.57 -18.24 14.29
N PRO A 480 15.71 -19.12 15.29
CA PRO A 480 16.14 -20.50 15.07
C PRO A 480 15.25 -21.20 14.04
N VAL A 481 15.82 -21.94 13.09
CA VAL A 481 15.00 -22.68 12.09
C VAL A 481 14.09 -23.71 12.76
N GLU A 482 14.54 -24.26 13.88
CA GLU A 482 13.83 -25.23 14.69
C GLU A 482 12.57 -24.64 15.32
N PHE A 483 12.43 -23.32 15.40
CA PHE A 483 11.17 -22.70 15.85
C PHE A 483 9.98 -23.12 14.96
N TYR A 484 10.22 -23.29 13.67
CA TYR A 484 9.23 -23.73 12.69
C TYR A 484 9.29 -25.24 12.45
N HIS A 485 8.15 -25.85 12.15
CA HIS A 485 8.08 -27.22 11.67
C HIS A 485 8.22 -27.19 10.13
N GLY A 486 9.28 -27.82 9.58
CA GLY A 486 9.72 -27.63 8.19
C GLY A 486 8.59 -27.65 7.13
N GLY A 487 8.68 -26.73 6.16
CA GLY A 487 7.78 -26.64 5.00
C GLY A 487 7.25 -25.22 4.76
N THR A 488 7.47 -24.74 3.54
CA THR A 488 7.15 -23.44 2.92
C THR A 488 5.84 -22.80 3.39
N ALA A 489 5.92 -21.55 3.87
CA ALA A 489 4.83 -20.60 3.66
C ALA A 489 4.62 -20.44 2.13
N GLU A 490 3.40 -20.16 1.69
CA GLU A 490 3.14 -19.78 0.28
C GLU A 490 4.19 -18.78 -0.18
N ARG A 491 4.79 -19.00 -1.35
CA ARG A 491 5.88 -18.18 -1.87
C ARG A 491 5.37 -17.39 -3.06
N ASP A 492 5.36 -16.07 -2.94
CA ASP A 492 5.15 -15.14 -4.05
C ASP A 492 6.48 -14.89 -4.78
N ALA A 493 6.44 -14.56 -6.08
CA ALA A 493 7.64 -14.23 -6.85
C ALA A 493 8.37 -12.99 -6.30
N ALA A 494 7.66 -12.09 -5.62
CA ALA A 494 8.23 -10.93 -4.94
C ALA A 494 8.79 -11.25 -3.54
N ASP A 495 8.52 -12.44 -2.96
CA ASP A 495 9.07 -12.84 -1.66
C ASP A 495 10.59 -13.02 -1.75
N THR A 496 11.34 -12.24 -0.98
CA THR A 496 12.82 -12.26 -1.03
C THR A 496 13.47 -13.28 -0.09
N ALA A 497 12.72 -13.77 0.90
CA ALA A 497 13.26 -14.55 1.99
C ALA A 497 13.42 -16.05 1.66
N ARG A 498 14.58 -16.63 2.02
CA ARG A 498 14.80 -18.09 1.96
C ARG A 498 14.22 -18.79 3.18
N ASN A 499 13.92 -20.10 3.08
CA ASN A 499 13.41 -20.88 4.22
C ASN A 499 14.36 -20.91 5.43
N GLY A 500 15.67 -20.77 5.20
CA GLY A 500 16.69 -20.66 6.24
C GLY A 500 18.05 -20.34 5.64
N ALA A 501 18.96 -19.86 6.47
CA ALA A 501 20.34 -19.57 6.13
C ALA A 501 21.28 -19.93 7.30
N GLY A 502 22.49 -20.37 6.97
CA GLY A 502 23.57 -20.48 7.93
C GLY A 502 24.11 -19.09 8.29
N VAL A 503 24.22 -18.79 9.58
CA VAL A 503 24.74 -17.53 10.11
C VAL A 503 25.81 -17.84 11.15
N LEU A 504 26.96 -17.18 11.06
CA LEU A 504 28.02 -17.28 12.06
C LEU A 504 27.66 -16.45 13.28
N ASP A 505 27.73 -17.09 14.44
CA ASP A 505 27.69 -16.38 15.72
C ASP A 505 29.04 -15.70 16.04
N ARG A 506 29.13 -15.06 17.21
CA ARG A 506 30.36 -14.38 17.66
C ARG A 506 31.57 -15.31 17.84
N LYS A 507 31.35 -16.61 17.99
CA LYS A 507 32.39 -17.63 18.13
C LYS A 507 32.79 -18.23 16.77
N GLY A 508 32.12 -17.83 15.68
CA GLY A 508 32.33 -18.39 14.35
C GLY A 508 31.65 -19.74 14.15
N GLU A 509 30.73 -20.14 15.03
CA GLU A 509 29.93 -21.35 14.85
C GLU A 509 28.74 -21.05 13.93
N VAL A 510 28.45 -21.97 13.01
CA VAL A 510 27.29 -21.85 12.13
C VAL A 510 26.03 -22.19 12.92
N LYS A 511 25.07 -21.26 12.92
CA LYS A 511 23.71 -21.45 13.42
C LYS A 511 22.73 -21.38 12.26
N GLN A 512 21.79 -22.31 12.20
CA GLN A 512 20.73 -22.28 11.20
C GLN A 512 19.63 -21.34 11.66
N CYS A 513 19.39 -20.28 10.88
CA CYS A 513 18.44 -19.24 11.21
C CYS A 513 17.41 -19.06 10.10
N ALA A 514 16.16 -18.90 10.47
CA ALA A 514 15.07 -18.47 9.61
C ALA A 514 15.00 -16.92 9.53
N PRO A 515 14.43 -16.37 8.45
CA PRO A 515 14.19 -14.94 8.33
C PRO A 515 13.20 -14.44 9.40
N THR A 516 13.48 -13.27 9.97
CA THR A 516 12.83 -12.74 11.18
C THR A 516 11.90 -11.54 10.93
N GLY A 517 11.99 -10.93 9.75
CA GLY A 517 11.19 -9.78 9.33
C GLY A 517 9.70 -10.08 9.17
N PHE A 518 8.98 -9.09 8.65
CA PHE A 518 7.52 -9.15 8.52
C PHE A 518 7.07 -10.19 7.50
N ARG A 519 5.96 -10.86 7.84
CA ARG A 519 5.27 -11.84 6.99
C ARG A 519 3.77 -11.63 7.09
N ILE A 520 3.04 -11.98 6.03
CA ILE A 520 1.58 -12.06 6.09
C ILE A 520 1.16 -13.16 7.05
N MET A 521 1.73 -14.35 6.86
CA MET A 521 1.56 -15.52 7.72
C MET A 521 2.93 -16.13 8.04
N THR A 522 3.12 -16.59 9.26
CA THR A 522 4.32 -17.35 9.62
C THR A 522 4.34 -18.69 8.88
N PRO A 523 5.54 -19.27 8.63
CA PRO A 523 5.63 -20.72 8.42
C PRO A 523 4.95 -21.47 9.57
N SER A 524 4.62 -22.74 9.36
CA SER A 524 3.99 -23.55 10.39
C SER A 524 4.87 -23.61 11.65
N ILE A 525 4.35 -23.15 12.77
CA ILE A 525 5.01 -23.25 14.07
C ILE A 525 4.60 -24.60 14.68
N ASP A 526 5.56 -25.37 15.16
CA ASP A 526 5.30 -26.69 15.74
C ASP A 526 4.32 -26.59 16.93
N GLY A 527 3.31 -27.47 16.94
CA GLY A 527 2.24 -27.45 17.95
C GLY A 527 1.26 -26.26 17.88
N VAL A 528 1.41 -25.34 16.90
CA VAL A 528 0.59 -24.12 16.76
C VAL A 528 0.00 -23.97 15.35
N GLY A 529 0.72 -24.39 14.31
CA GLY A 529 0.40 -24.12 12.91
C GLY A 529 0.85 -22.73 12.45
N ALA A 530 0.41 -22.32 11.26
CA ALA A 530 0.67 -20.97 10.76
C ALA A 530 -0.12 -19.93 11.57
N VAL A 531 0.45 -18.73 11.71
CA VAL A 531 -0.13 -17.59 12.42
C VAL A 531 -0.14 -16.39 11.48
N ARG A 532 -1.31 -15.77 11.27
CA ARG A 532 -1.43 -14.52 10.51
C ARG A 532 -0.96 -13.34 11.35
N LEU A 533 -0.14 -12.48 10.76
CA LEU A 533 0.39 -11.28 11.40
C LEU A 533 -0.01 -9.99 10.69
N ARG A 534 -0.36 -10.06 9.40
CA ARG A 534 -0.84 -8.91 8.61
C ARG A 534 -2.29 -9.13 8.17
N TYR A 535 -3.11 -8.13 8.41
CA TYR A 535 -4.53 -8.11 8.10
C TYR A 535 -4.83 -6.88 7.23
N PRO A 536 -4.88 -7.04 5.90
CA PRO A 536 -5.27 -5.97 5.00
C PRO A 536 -6.70 -5.52 5.30
N ILE A 537 -6.89 -4.26 5.66
CA ILE A 537 -8.17 -3.67 6.09
C ILE A 537 -8.57 -2.47 5.23
N PHE A 538 -7.94 -2.32 4.07
CA PHE A 538 -8.18 -1.20 3.18
C PHE A 538 -9.62 -1.18 2.67
N PRO A 539 -10.20 0.03 2.54
CA PRO A 539 -11.47 0.20 1.85
C PRO A 539 -11.28 0.08 0.34
N VAL A 540 -12.34 -0.34 -0.35
CA VAL A 540 -12.39 -0.40 -1.82
C VAL A 540 -13.23 0.77 -2.30
N HIS A 541 -12.72 1.53 -3.27
CA HIS A 541 -13.52 2.53 -3.97
C HIS A 541 -14.54 1.76 -4.81
N SER A 542 -15.83 1.74 -4.45
CA SER A 542 -16.82 0.79 -5.03
C SER A 542 -17.33 1.18 -6.42
N GLU A 543 -17.52 2.46 -6.67
CA GLU A 543 -18.14 2.94 -7.91
C GLU A 543 -17.04 3.33 -8.91
N GLY A 544 -17.14 2.90 -10.17
CA GLY A 544 -16.03 3.05 -11.13
C GLY A 544 -14.82 2.14 -10.87
N SER A 545 -14.97 1.14 -10.00
CA SER A 545 -14.00 0.07 -9.77
C SER A 545 -14.53 -1.29 -10.23
N THR A 546 -13.89 -2.36 -9.77
CA THR A 546 -14.16 -3.75 -10.13
C THR A 546 -15.46 -4.32 -9.57
N VAL A 547 -16.39 -3.51 -9.04
CA VAL A 547 -17.71 -3.97 -8.60
C VAL A 547 -18.50 -4.66 -9.73
N GLY A 548 -18.28 -4.28 -10.99
CA GLY A 548 -18.82 -5.03 -12.13
C GLY A 548 -18.36 -6.50 -12.18
N MET A 549 -17.15 -6.79 -11.70
CA MET A 549 -16.63 -8.16 -11.55
C MET A 549 -17.34 -8.92 -10.42
N GLU A 550 -17.60 -8.27 -9.29
CA GLU A 550 -18.37 -8.85 -8.18
C GLU A 550 -19.80 -9.18 -8.61
N ILE A 551 -20.44 -8.28 -9.36
CA ILE A 551 -21.81 -8.50 -9.88
C ILE A 551 -21.84 -9.64 -10.90
N ASP A 552 -20.87 -9.74 -11.82
CA ASP A 552 -20.80 -10.88 -12.76
C ASP A 552 -20.52 -12.20 -12.03
N ALA A 553 -19.67 -12.17 -10.99
CA ALA A 553 -19.42 -13.32 -10.13
C ALA A 553 -20.69 -13.77 -9.38
N LEU A 554 -21.43 -12.82 -8.79
CA LEU A 554 -22.70 -13.06 -8.12
C LEU A 554 -23.74 -13.64 -9.08
N LYS A 555 -23.89 -13.03 -10.26
CA LYS A 555 -24.77 -13.54 -11.32
C LYS A 555 -24.45 -15.00 -11.63
N ARG A 556 -23.18 -15.37 -11.73
CA ARG A 556 -22.80 -16.75 -12.01
C ARG A 556 -23.08 -17.70 -10.84
N ALA A 557 -22.77 -17.28 -9.61
CA ALA A 557 -23.07 -18.06 -8.40
C ALA A 557 -24.57 -18.32 -8.24
N VAL A 558 -25.41 -17.33 -8.57
CA VAL A 558 -26.88 -17.44 -8.51
C VAL A 558 -27.46 -18.23 -9.70
N MET A 559 -26.92 -18.08 -10.91
CA MET A 559 -27.44 -18.82 -12.08
C MET A 559 -27.00 -20.30 -12.10
N GLN A 560 -25.94 -20.65 -11.38
CA GLN A 560 -25.39 -22.02 -11.29
C GLN A 560 -25.22 -22.45 -9.82
N MET A 561 -26.28 -22.26 -9.00
CA MET A 561 -26.22 -22.44 -7.54
C MET A 561 -25.70 -23.81 -7.10
N SER A 562 -26.08 -24.91 -7.75
CA SER A 562 -25.62 -26.24 -7.32
C SER A 562 -24.11 -26.41 -7.55
N THR A 563 -23.59 -25.89 -8.66
CA THR A 563 -22.17 -25.91 -9.02
C THR A 563 -21.34 -25.03 -8.08
N TYR A 564 -21.89 -23.91 -7.63
CA TYR A 564 -21.20 -22.93 -6.79
C TYR A 564 -21.70 -22.91 -5.35
N SER A 565 -22.28 -24.00 -4.87
CA SER A 565 -22.80 -24.11 -3.49
C SER A 565 -21.72 -23.85 -2.43
N TYR A 566 -20.45 -24.15 -2.73
CA TYR A 566 -19.30 -23.86 -1.87
C TYR A 566 -19.00 -22.36 -1.66
N LEU A 567 -19.57 -21.48 -2.48
CA LEU A 567 -19.38 -20.02 -2.35
C LEU A 567 -20.32 -19.39 -1.32
N TYR A 568 -21.37 -20.07 -0.89
CA TYR A 568 -22.31 -19.52 0.07
C TYR A 568 -21.81 -19.69 1.50
N GLU A 569 -22.08 -18.71 2.37
CA GLU A 569 -21.78 -18.81 3.80
C GLU A 569 -22.62 -19.92 4.48
N GLU A 570 -23.85 -20.10 4.00
CA GLU A 570 -24.78 -21.17 4.40
C GLU A 570 -25.19 -22.00 3.18
N ILE A 571 -25.33 -23.31 3.34
CA ILE A 571 -25.70 -24.21 2.24
C ILE A 571 -27.10 -23.86 1.73
N PRO A 572 -27.25 -23.41 0.46
CA PRO A 572 -28.56 -23.13 -0.09
C PRO A 572 -29.34 -24.43 -0.26
N LEU A 573 -30.58 -24.47 0.23
CA LEU A 573 -31.58 -25.50 -0.12
C LEU A 573 -31.21 -26.95 0.27
N GLY A 574 -30.38 -27.15 1.30
CA GLY A 574 -30.09 -28.49 1.84
C GLY A 574 -29.36 -29.42 0.88
N GLN A 575 -28.70 -28.88 -0.15
CA GLN A 575 -27.94 -29.70 -1.10
C GLN A 575 -26.68 -30.28 -0.45
N PRO A 576 -26.29 -31.52 -0.78
CA PRO A 576 -25.00 -32.04 -0.32
C PRO A 576 -23.87 -31.13 -0.82
N LEU A 577 -22.81 -30.99 -0.04
CA LEU A 577 -21.55 -30.36 -0.47
C LEU A 577 -20.88 -31.28 -1.52
N PRO A 578 -20.63 -30.82 -2.75
CA PRO A 578 -19.37 -31.20 -3.41
C PRO A 578 -18.74 -30.00 -4.15
N VAL A 579 -17.45 -29.95 -4.46
CA VAL A 579 -16.47 -30.97 -4.87
C VAL A 579 -15.15 -30.74 -4.11
N ASP A 580 -14.28 -31.74 -4.03
CA ASP A 580 -12.87 -31.60 -3.61
C ASP A 580 -12.21 -30.38 -4.32
N ASP A 581 -11.17 -29.79 -3.71
CA ASP A 581 -10.49 -28.62 -4.29
C ASP A 581 -9.66 -29.00 -5.53
N ASP A 582 -9.66 -28.15 -6.56
CA ASP A 582 -8.66 -28.22 -7.63
C ASP A 582 -7.25 -28.11 -7.04
N VAL A 583 -6.28 -28.78 -7.66
CA VAL A 583 -4.92 -28.84 -7.15
C VAL A 583 -3.96 -28.18 -8.11
N THR A 584 -3.36 -27.07 -7.67
CA THR A 584 -2.27 -26.40 -8.37
C THR A 584 -0.93 -27.04 -8.00
N PHE A 585 -0.09 -27.26 -9.02
CA PHE A 585 1.26 -27.76 -8.89
C PHE A 585 2.24 -26.74 -9.44
N HIS A 586 3.34 -26.58 -8.71
CA HIS A 586 4.50 -25.84 -9.15
C HIS A 586 5.58 -26.81 -9.62
N VAL A 587 6.07 -26.60 -10.83
CA VAL A 587 7.24 -27.25 -11.40
C VAL A 587 8.46 -26.56 -10.80
N ARG A 588 9.28 -27.33 -10.08
CA ARG A 588 10.41 -26.80 -9.32
C ARG A 588 11.35 -25.96 -10.19
N ASP A 589 11.65 -24.74 -9.72
CA ASP A 589 12.54 -23.77 -10.37
C ASP A 589 13.79 -24.40 -11.02
N SER A 590 14.03 -24.06 -12.29
CA SER A 590 15.26 -24.34 -13.03
C SER A 590 16.19 -23.13 -12.96
N TYR A 591 17.50 -23.39 -12.91
CA TYR A 591 18.56 -22.36 -12.95
C TYR A 591 19.35 -22.43 -14.27
N ARG A 592 18.93 -23.27 -15.23
CA ARG A 592 19.64 -23.49 -16.48
C ARG A 592 19.48 -22.26 -17.38
N ASN A 593 20.58 -21.84 -18.00
CA ASN A 593 20.62 -20.71 -18.92
C ASN A 593 21.12 -21.19 -20.29
N PRO A 594 20.43 -20.86 -21.41
CA PRO A 594 19.13 -20.19 -21.50
C PRO A 594 17.97 -21.08 -20.97
N PRO A 595 16.90 -20.51 -20.37
CA PRO A 595 16.59 -19.07 -20.28
C PRO A 595 16.92 -18.36 -18.95
N GLY A 596 17.37 -19.05 -17.91
CA GLY A 596 17.71 -18.46 -16.60
C GLY A 596 16.84 -18.99 -15.46
N LEU A 597 16.81 -18.31 -14.31
CA LEU A 597 16.00 -18.75 -13.17
C LEU A 597 14.50 -18.57 -13.46
N HIS A 598 13.74 -19.66 -13.52
CA HIS A 598 12.29 -19.64 -13.75
C HIS A 598 11.61 -20.93 -13.27
N GLY A 599 10.28 -20.90 -13.20
CA GLY A 599 9.39 -22.00 -12.81
C GLY A 599 8.05 -21.89 -13.55
N HIS A 600 7.26 -22.96 -13.54
CA HIS A 600 5.93 -22.97 -14.16
C HIS A 600 4.90 -23.59 -13.23
N ASP A 601 3.65 -23.18 -13.38
CA ASP A 601 2.52 -23.73 -12.64
C ASP A 601 1.53 -24.41 -13.58
N PHE A 602 0.71 -25.30 -13.06
CA PHE A 602 -0.51 -25.75 -13.71
C PHE A 602 -1.53 -26.17 -12.66
N THR A 603 -2.82 -26.16 -13.02
CA THR A 603 -3.90 -26.58 -12.12
C THR A 603 -4.67 -27.73 -12.75
N ILE A 604 -4.89 -28.78 -11.97
CA ILE A 604 -5.79 -29.88 -12.35
C ILE A 604 -7.05 -29.82 -11.51
N THR A 605 -8.16 -30.28 -12.07
CA THR A 605 -9.42 -30.37 -11.36
C THR A 605 -9.34 -31.39 -10.23
N ALA A 606 -10.20 -31.27 -9.24
CA ALA A 606 -10.22 -32.24 -8.14
C ALA A 606 -10.59 -33.67 -8.58
N ALA A 607 -11.43 -33.79 -9.61
CA ALA A 607 -11.75 -35.08 -10.24
C ALA A 607 -10.52 -35.69 -10.90
N GLU A 608 -9.73 -34.89 -11.62
CA GLU A 608 -8.46 -35.29 -12.21
C GLU A 608 -7.43 -35.63 -11.13
N HIS A 609 -7.34 -34.85 -10.05
CA HIS A 609 -6.45 -35.15 -8.92
C HIS A 609 -6.80 -36.49 -8.28
N LYS A 610 -8.09 -36.76 -8.04
CA LYS A 610 -8.58 -38.04 -7.53
C LYS A 610 -8.27 -39.20 -8.50
N ALA A 611 -8.45 -38.99 -9.79
CA ALA A 611 -8.07 -39.98 -10.81
C ALA A 611 -6.56 -40.25 -10.78
N MET A 612 -5.75 -39.20 -10.66
CA MET A 612 -4.29 -39.31 -10.58
C MET A 612 -3.82 -40.05 -9.32
N LEU A 613 -4.43 -39.78 -8.16
CA LEU A 613 -4.19 -40.54 -6.93
C LEU A 613 -4.55 -42.02 -7.07
N ASN A 614 -5.54 -42.33 -7.92
CA ASN A 614 -5.93 -43.70 -8.24
C ASN A 614 -5.01 -44.39 -9.26
N GLY A 615 -4.08 -43.66 -9.87
CA GLY A 615 -3.06 -44.18 -10.79
C GLY A 615 -3.20 -43.72 -12.24
N THR A 616 -4.17 -42.85 -12.53
CA THR A 616 -4.34 -42.26 -13.88
C THR A 616 -3.22 -41.26 -14.17
N GLU A 617 -2.64 -41.33 -15.37
CA GLU A 617 -1.72 -40.29 -15.85
C GLU A 617 -2.52 -39.17 -16.51
N LEU A 618 -2.07 -37.93 -16.30
CA LEU A 618 -2.74 -36.75 -16.85
C LEU A 618 -1.79 -35.99 -17.75
N GLN A 619 -2.31 -35.44 -18.84
CA GLN A 619 -1.59 -34.46 -19.65
C GLN A 619 -1.99 -33.05 -19.23
N VAL A 620 -1.00 -32.20 -18.99
CA VAL A 620 -1.20 -30.81 -18.57
C VAL A 620 -0.27 -29.90 -19.35
N THR A 621 -0.72 -28.68 -19.59
CA THR A 621 0.12 -27.61 -20.14
C THR A 621 0.41 -26.62 -19.03
N THR A 622 1.68 -26.26 -18.87
CA THR A 622 2.10 -25.32 -17.83
C THR A 622 1.88 -23.86 -18.25
N THR A 623 1.91 -22.95 -17.28
CA THR A 623 1.87 -21.50 -17.50
C THR A 623 3.05 -21.04 -18.34
N TYR A 624 2.86 -20.01 -19.15
CA TYR A 624 3.94 -19.42 -19.94
C TYR A 624 4.87 -18.58 -19.07
N ASN A 625 6.17 -18.90 -19.05
CA ASN A 625 7.20 -18.14 -18.34
C ASN A 625 8.51 -18.14 -19.15
N LEU A 626 9.27 -17.03 -19.10
CA LEU A 626 10.49 -16.82 -19.90
C LEU A 626 10.39 -17.34 -21.35
N ALA A 627 9.35 -16.89 -22.05
CA ALA A 627 9.09 -17.16 -23.45
C ALA A 627 8.76 -18.63 -23.84
N HIS A 628 8.42 -19.50 -22.89
CA HIS A 628 7.96 -20.86 -23.19
C HIS A 628 7.02 -21.44 -22.13
N ASN A 629 6.48 -22.62 -22.41
CA ASN A 629 5.71 -23.48 -21.51
C ASN A 629 6.05 -24.95 -21.79
N HIS A 630 5.52 -25.86 -20.99
CA HIS A 630 5.73 -27.29 -21.14
C HIS A 630 4.42 -28.05 -21.33
N GLN A 631 4.47 -29.13 -22.11
CA GLN A 631 3.48 -30.20 -22.06
C GLN A 631 4.01 -31.34 -21.20
N LEU A 632 3.33 -31.62 -20.09
CA LEU A 632 3.73 -32.61 -19.12
C LEU A 632 2.75 -33.78 -19.10
N THR A 633 3.27 -35.00 -18.99
CA THR A 633 2.52 -36.15 -18.50
C THR A 633 2.88 -36.38 -17.04
N ILE A 634 1.90 -36.31 -16.15
CA ILE A 634 2.09 -36.34 -14.69
C ILE A 634 1.41 -37.55 -14.07
N TYR A 635 1.93 -38.00 -12.93
CA TYR A 635 1.35 -39.10 -12.16
C TYR A 635 1.67 -39.00 -10.67
N TYR A 636 0.91 -39.73 -9.85
CA TYR A 636 1.18 -39.90 -8.42
C TYR A 636 1.85 -41.24 -8.14
N ASN A 637 3.02 -41.22 -7.51
CA ASN A 637 3.72 -42.42 -7.09
C ASN A 637 3.34 -42.77 -5.65
N LYS A 638 2.57 -43.86 -5.50
CA LYS A 638 2.07 -44.33 -4.20
C LYS A 638 3.18 -44.80 -3.25
N ASN A 639 4.29 -45.32 -3.78
CA ASN A 639 5.35 -45.93 -2.97
C ASN A 639 6.17 -44.89 -2.18
N ASN A 640 6.34 -43.69 -2.74
CA ASN A 640 7.09 -42.60 -2.10
C ASN A 640 6.23 -41.36 -1.81
N GLN A 641 4.92 -41.44 -2.07
CA GLN A 641 3.93 -40.38 -1.84
C GLN A 641 4.29 -39.04 -2.53
N ARG A 642 4.80 -39.10 -3.77
CA ARG A 642 5.22 -37.92 -4.54
C ARG A 642 4.46 -37.76 -5.85
N TYR A 643 4.27 -36.50 -6.24
CA TYR A 643 3.79 -36.10 -7.57
C TYR A 643 4.98 -35.95 -8.51
N LEU A 644 4.93 -36.61 -9.66
CA LEU A 644 6.07 -36.72 -10.55
C LEU A 644 5.69 -36.46 -12.00
N ILE A 645 6.64 -35.90 -12.75
CA ILE A 645 6.60 -35.80 -14.20
C ILE A 645 7.09 -37.14 -14.76
N ARG A 646 6.24 -37.79 -15.56
CA ARG A 646 6.60 -38.96 -16.37
C ARG A 646 7.32 -38.52 -17.64
N LYS A 647 6.78 -37.50 -18.31
CA LYS A 647 7.23 -37.00 -19.60
C LYS A 647 7.08 -35.48 -19.68
N CYS A 648 7.97 -34.83 -20.40
CA CYS A 648 8.01 -33.39 -20.66
C CYS A 648 8.43 -33.19 -22.12
N ASP A 649 7.68 -32.37 -22.87
CA ASP A 649 7.85 -31.92 -24.26
C ASP A 649 8.25 -32.98 -25.30
N ASP A 650 9.45 -33.54 -25.15
CA ASP A 650 10.09 -34.53 -26.03
C ASP A 650 10.02 -35.96 -25.45
N ASP A 651 8.92 -36.31 -24.78
CA ASP A 651 8.70 -37.66 -24.19
C ASP A 651 9.72 -38.09 -23.10
N THR A 652 10.58 -37.20 -22.60
CA THR A 652 11.56 -37.51 -21.55
C THR A 652 11.12 -37.00 -20.17
N ALA A 653 11.58 -37.62 -19.07
CA ALA A 653 11.17 -37.21 -17.72
C ALA A 653 11.78 -35.88 -17.25
N ALA A 654 12.80 -35.36 -17.95
CA ALA A 654 13.46 -34.10 -17.64
C ALA A 654 13.13 -33.08 -18.72
N CYS A 655 12.66 -31.90 -18.33
CA CYS A 655 12.40 -30.85 -19.31
C CYS A 655 13.71 -30.31 -19.88
N TRP A 656 13.68 -29.87 -21.15
CA TRP A 656 14.87 -29.43 -21.91
C TRP A 656 15.59 -28.27 -21.22
N ASP A 657 14.85 -27.44 -20.51
CA ASP A 657 15.26 -26.25 -19.79
C ASP A 657 15.76 -26.57 -18.36
N GLY A 658 15.77 -27.83 -17.93
CA GLY A 658 16.40 -28.27 -16.68
C GLY A 658 15.49 -28.38 -15.45
N HIS A 659 14.16 -28.35 -15.61
CA HIS A 659 13.25 -28.62 -14.51
C HIS A 659 13.40 -30.02 -13.90
N SER A 660 13.21 -30.10 -12.59
CA SER A 660 13.16 -31.37 -11.86
C SER A 660 11.84 -32.10 -12.15
N SER A 661 11.89 -33.43 -12.21
CA SER A 661 10.70 -34.27 -12.37
C SER A 661 9.78 -34.31 -11.14
N ILE A 662 10.10 -33.58 -10.06
CA ILE A 662 9.29 -33.53 -8.84
C ILE A 662 8.37 -32.32 -8.89
N LEU A 663 7.07 -32.59 -8.75
CA LEU A 663 6.04 -31.56 -8.65
C LEU A 663 5.77 -31.25 -7.17
N THR A 664 5.68 -29.97 -6.86
CA THR A 664 5.32 -29.52 -5.51
C THR A 664 3.88 -29.04 -5.57
N ARG A 665 2.99 -29.65 -4.76
CA ARG A 665 1.65 -29.11 -4.59
C ARG A 665 1.78 -27.70 -4.03
N VAL A 666 1.22 -26.72 -4.72
CA VAL A 666 1.01 -25.39 -4.16
C VAL A 666 -0.08 -25.58 -3.12
N ARG A 667 0.29 -25.48 -1.84
CA ARG A 667 -0.70 -25.41 -0.77
C ARG A 667 -1.30 -24.01 -0.88
N VAL A 668 -2.37 -23.93 -1.66
CA VAL A 668 -3.26 -22.78 -1.66
C VAL A 668 -3.95 -22.71 -0.31
#